data_AF-A0A6M6DNI4-F1
#
_entry.id   AF-A0A6M6DNI4-F1
#
_cell.length_a   1.000
_cell.length_b   1.000
_cell.length_c   1.000
_cell.angle_alpha   90.00
_cell.angle_beta   90.00
_cell.angle_gamma   90.00
#
_symmetry.space_group_name_H-M   'P 1'
#
loop_
_entity.id
_entity.type
_entity.pdbx_description
1 polymer ?
#
loop_
_entity_poly.entity_id
_entity_poly.type
_entity_poly.pdbx_seq_one_letter_code
_entity_poly.pdbx_strand_id
1 'polypeptide(L)'
;MSKHHQTAKELLQALGGSSNIANYTHCMTRLRVTPVDHNRIDEASIKQVKGVVGVVNDDTYQIILGPGVVTKVAEQFGIVLQEDSAAPSSEDLTSKGTDIKSELKKKNNTPFKNFLRKVGSIFIPLIPAFVGAGLIAGIASILANSITAGDLDKDTWQQYVTILNVIKNAIFSYLVIYVGINAAKEFGATPALGGVIGGITLLTGVTEEFPIMNIFTDQPLTAGQGGVIGVLIAVWLLSFLEKFLRRFIPDAIDIIVTPTIALLIVGLLTIFFIMPFAGLISSNLIGGIDWTLERGGVFAGFVLGVAFLPLVMLGLHQVLIPIHIEMINTAGMTILLPILAMSGAGQVGATLALWVRCRKNKSLVTIIKGALPVGILGIGEPLIYGVILPLGRPFITACIGGGIGGAVIGMFGNVGSIAIGPSGLALIPLIADGLWLKYIIGLLAGYAGGFICTYLFGIPKEAITEGSNNKEVPEAKTKTEVAATGEKKEMNDTTLGSAFNLPFDGYIVPLEEVPDAVFSSKMMGDGFAIEPTNNTLVSPINGEVVSIFPTKHAIGLKTDQGLELLIHVGLETVNLNGKGFTCLIKEGEKVKQGTPLLKIDLNYIKQSAKSLVTPIIFTNLSEHNQIQLLKTGYNEQGITNIIELVSKKQ
;
A
#
# COMPACT_ATOMS: atom_id res chain seq x y z
N MET A 1 -19.73 12.82 -11.15
CA MET A 1 -18.83 13.04 -9.99
C MET A 1 -19.69 13.31 -8.76
N SER A 2 -19.25 12.92 -7.56
CA SER A 2 -20.00 13.22 -6.35
C SER A 2 -20.02 14.74 -6.11
N LYS A 3 -21.11 15.28 -5.57
CA LYS A 3 -21.21 16.71 -5.20
C LYS A 3 -20.04 17.15 -4.32
N HIS A 4 -19.53 16.26 -3.46
CA HIS A 4 -18.41 16.52 -2.56
C HIS A 4 -17.05 16.57 -3.27
N HIS A 5 -16.86 15.79 -4.33
CA HIS A 5 -15.65 15.83 -5.16
C HIS A 5 -15.52 17.17 -5.90
N GLN A 6 -16.63 17.66 -6.45
CA GLN A 6 -16.68 18.97 -7.10
C GLN A 6 -16.36 20.09 -6.09
N THR A 7 -16.99 20.06 -4.91
CA THR A 7 -16.69 21.01 -3.82
C THR A 7 -15.21 20.95 -3.42
N ALA A 8 -14.61 19.77 -3.29
CA ALA A 8 -13.20 19.61 -2.95
C ALA A 8 -12.26 20.22 -4.02
N LYS A 9 -12.57 20.02 -5.29
CA LYS A 9 -11.78 20.57 -6.41
C LYS A 9 -11.86 22.09 -6.51
N GLU A 10 -13.06 22.65 -6.36
CA GLU A 10 -13.28 24.09 -6.31
C GLU A 10 -12.55 24.73 -5.13
N LEU A 11 -12.58 24.08 -3.95
CA LEU A 11 -11.82 24.53 -2.78
C LEU A 11 -10.31 24.47 -3.00
N LEU A 12 -9.78 23.39 -3.59
CA LEU A 12 -8.33 23.25 -3.83
C LEU A 12 -7.82 24.33 -4.79
N GLN A 13 -8.58 24.61 -5.86
CA GLN A 13 -8.24 25.67 -6.81
C GLN A 13 -8.24 27.04 -6.13
N ALA A 14 -9.29 27.35 -5.36
CA ALA A 14 -9.39 28.63 -4.65
C ALA A 14 -8.36 28.78 -3.50
N LEU A 15 -7.79 27.68 -3.02
CA LEU A 15 -6.68 27.68 -2.06
C LEU A 15 -5.30 27.80 -2.71
N GLY A 16 -5.21 27.94 -4.04
CA GLY A 16 -3.94 28.12 -4.76
C GLY A 16 -3.31 26.84 -5.31
N GLY A 17 -4.08 25.75 -5.38
CA GLY A 17 -3.66 24.44 -5.90
C GLY A 17 -2.90 23.57 -4.89
N SER A 18 -2.61 22.33 -5.25
CA SER A 18 -1.89 21.36 -4.40
C SER A 18 -0.56 21.89 -3.86
N SER A 19 0.18 22.62 -4.69
CA SER A 19 1.45 23.27 -4.32
C SER A 19 1.34 24.28 -3.17
N ASN A 20 0.14 24.77 -2.84
CA ASN A 20 -0.08 25.72 -1.76
C ASN A 20 -0.62 25.07 -0.47
N ILE A 21 -0.78 23.75 -0.42
CA ILE A 21 -1.32 23.03 0.73
C ILE A 21 -0.20 22.29 1.46
N ALA A 22 0.20 22.76 2.64
CA ALA A 22 1.19 22.07 3.47
C ALA A 22 0.57 20.89 4.23
N ASN A 23 -0.65 21.07 4.75
CA ASN A 23 -1.39 20.03 5.46
C ASN A 23 -2.90 20.35 5.44
N TYR A 24 -3.73 19.33 5.66
CA TYR A 24 -5.16 19.53 5.90
C TYR A 24 -5.70 18.54 6.95
N THR A 25 -6.74 18.94 7.66
CA THR A 25 -7.48 18.09 8.60
C THR A 25 -8.94 18.55 8.65
N HIS A 26 -9.80 17.83 9.36
CA HIS A 26 -11.17 18.28 9.57
C HIS A 26 -11.68 17.93 10.96
N CYS A 27 -12.61 18.74 11.47
CA CYS A 27 -13.37 18.45 12.67
C CYS A 27 -14.84 18.18 12.33
N MET A 28 -15.73 18.27 13.31
CA MET A 28 -17.15 17.97 13.12
C MET A 28 -17.83 18.88 12.08
N THR A 29 -17.37 20.11 11.86
CA THR A 29 -18.03 21.07 10.96
C THR A 29 -17.13 21.85 10.01
N ARG A 30 -15.79 21.72 10.14
CA ARG A 30 -14.82 22.55 9.40
C ARG A 30 -13.70 21.72 8.78
N LEU A 31 -13.35 22.06 7.53
CA LEU A 31 -12.12 21.65 6.87
C LEU A 31 -11.05 22.69 7.23
N ARG A 32 -9.93 22.25 7.79
CA ARG A 32 -8.81 23.11 8.19
C ARG A 32 -7.64 22.85 7.26
N VAL A 33 -7.11 23.92 6.68
CA VAL A 33 -6.02 23.87 5.72
C VAL A 33 -4.87 24.72 6.26
N THR A 34 -3.67 24.18 6.22
CA THR A 34 -2.44 24.93 6.48
C THR A 34 -1.85 25.31 5.12
N PRO A 35 -2.01 26.57 4.66
CA PRO A 35 -1.46 27.00 3.39
C PRO A 35 0.06 27.24 3.50
N VAL A 36 0.79 27.06 2.40
CA VAL A 36 2.21 27.44 2.28
C VAL A 36 2.34 28.95 2.18
N ASP A 37 1.45 29.60 1.41
CA ASP A 37 1.35 31.05 1.27
C ASP A 37 -0.12 31.49 1.36
N HIS A 38 -0.42 32.35 2.34
CA HIS A 38 -1.77 32.89 2.56
C HIS A 38 -2.22 33.84 1.45
N ASN A 39 -1.29 34.49 0.74
CA ASN A 39 -1.64 35.45 -0.32
C ASN A 39 -2.17 34.77 -1.59
N ARG A 40 -1.99 33.45 -1.70
CA ARG A 40 -2.49 32.64 -2.83
C ARG A 40 -3.91 32.13 -2.60
N ILE A 41 -4.54 32.47 -1.48
CA ILE A 41 -5.92 32.09 -1.16
C ILE A 41 -6.89 33.11 -1.76
N ASP A 42 -7.75 32.65 -2.65
CA ASP A 42 -8.89 33.40 -3.14
C ASP A 42 -10.11 33.19 -2.24
N GLU A 43 -10.16 33.98 -1.15
CA GLU A 43 -11.25 33.91 -0.18
C GLU A 43 -12.63 34.20 -0.81
N ALA A 44 -12.69 35.08 -1.81
CA ALA A 44 -13.93 35.43 -2.49
C ALA A 44 -14.50 34.23 -3.25
N SER A 45 -13.64 33.48 -3.94
CA SER A 45 -14.00 32.24 -4.62
C SER A 45 -14.42 31.15 -3.63
N ILE A 46 -13.75 31.01 -2.49
CA ILE A 46 -14.11 30.01 -1.46
C ILE A 46 -15.53 30.24 -0.93
N LYS A 47 -15.94 31.49 -0.70
CA LYS A 47 -17.30 31.82 -0.23
C LYS A 47 -18.39 31.53 -1.27
N GLN A 48 -18.04 31.42 -2.54
CA GLN A 48 -18.97 31.11 -3.63
C GLN A 48 -19.14 29.61 -3.87
N VAL A 49 -18.27 28.77 -3.29
CA VAL A 49 -18.34 27.32 -3.41
C VAL A 49 -19.60 26.78 -2.74
N LYS A 50 -20.38 25.99 -3.49
CA LYS A 50 -21.68 25.46 -3.05
C LYS A 50 -21.53 24.52 -1.85
N GLY A 51 -21.99 24.96 -0.68
CA GLY A 51 -21.93 24.21 0.58
C GLY A 51 -20.97 24.80 1.61
N VAL A 52 -20.23 25.85 1.26
CA VAL A 52 -19.46 26.66 2.22
C VAL A 52 -20.41 27.62 2.94
N VAL A 53 -20.42 27.53 4.27
CA VAL A 53 -21.24 28.36 5.17
C VAL A 53 -20.46 29.58 5.66
N GLY A 54 -19.13 29.51 5.64
CA GLY A 54 -18.25 30.60 6.02
C GLY A 54 -16.78 30.17 6.04
N VAL A 55 -15.91 31.13 6.28
CA VAL A 55 -14.47 30.92 6.44
C VAL A 55 -13.98 31.63 7.71
N VAL A 56 -12.95 31.09 8.35
CA VAL A 56 -12.27 31.69 9.50
C VAL A 56 -10.78 31.62 9.22
N ASN A 57 -10.12 32.77 9.27
CA ASN A 57 -8.67 32.86 9.16
C ASN A 57 -8.08 33.00 10.57
N ASP A 58 -7.32 32.00 10.99
CA ASP A 58 -6.73 31.83 12.33
C ASP A 58 -5.40 31.06 12.15
N ASP A 59 -4.89 30.31 13.15
CA ASP A 59 -3.70 29.44 13.00
C ASP A 59 -3.74 28.48 11.79
N THR A 60 -4.95 28.11 11.37
CA THR A 60 -5.20 27.41 10.09
C THR A 60 -6.34 28.08 9.37
N TYR A 61 -6.34 28.06 8.04
CA TYR A 61 -7.43 28.57 7.24
C TYR A 61 -8.60 27.58 7.27
N GLN A 62 -9.73 27.97 7.89
CA GLN A 62 -10.84 27.07 8.18
C GLN A 62 -12.03 27.36 7.28
N ILE A 63 -12.53 26.33 6.59
CA ILE A 63 -13.70 26.38 5.73
C ILE A 63 -14.85 25.65 6.43
N ILE A 64 -15.94 26.36 6.70
CA ILE A 64 -17.11 25.83 7.42
C ILE A 64 -18.04 25.16 6.40
N LEU A 65 -18.21 23.84 6.51
CA LEU A 65 -19.03 23.03 5.60
C LEU A 65 -20.25 22.38 6.28
N GLY A 66 -20.26 22.37 7.62
CA GLY A 66 -21.32 21.79 8.43
C GLY A 66 -21.15 20.29 8.76
N PRO A 67 -21.91 19.77 9.74
CA PRO A 67 -21.77 18.41 10.23
C PRO A 67 -22.14 17.36 9.17
N GLY A 68 -21.31 16.32 9.06
CA GLY A 68 -21.48 15.21 8.12
C GLY A 68 -21.06 15.50 6.67
N VAL A 69 -21.12 16.75 6.21
CA VAL A 69 -20.63 17.17 4.88
C VAL A 69 -19.12 17.31 4.86
N VAL A 70 -18.55 17.87 5.93
CA VAL A 70 -17.12 18.13 6.05
C VAL A 70 -16.26 16.88 5.89
N THR A 71 -16.65 15.73 6.48
CA THR A 71 -15.91 14.47 6.37
C THR A 71 -15.85 13.99 4.92
N LYS A 72 -16.99 14.04 4.23
CA LYS A 72 -17.08 13.64 2.82
C LYS A 72 -16.26 14.57 1.91
N VAL A 73 -16.26 15.86 2.18
CA VAL A 73 -15.45 16.83 1.41
C VAL A 73 -13.96 16.66 1.74
N ALA A 74 -13.57 16.42 3.00
CA ALA A 74 -12.18 16.22 3.39
C ALA A 74 -11.57 14.94 2.80
N GLU A 75 -12.35 13.86 2.72
CA GLU A 75 -11.94 12.62 2.01
C GLU A 75 -11.68 12.90 0.53
N GLN A 76 -12.60 13.62 -0.13
CA GLN A 76 -12.42 13.99 -1.54
C GLN A 76 -11.30 15.02 -1.74
N PHE A 77 -11.08 15.92 -0.78
CA PHE A 77 -10.01 16.92 -0.81
C PHE A 77 -8.63 16.24 -0.83
N GLY A 78 -8.45 15.16 -0.08
CA GLY A 78 -7.22 14.34 -0.14
C GLY A 78 -7.00 13.68 -1.49
N ILE A 79 -8.07 13.21 -2.14
CA ILE A 79 -8.01 12.58 -3.47
C ILE A 79 -7.60 13.62 -4.52
N VAL A 80 -8.29 14.76 -4.58
CA VAL A 80 -7.99 15.82 -5.56
C VAL A 80 -6.59 16.43 -5.31
N LEU A 81 -6.13 16.48 -4.06
CA LEU A 81 -4.77 16.92 -3.73
C LEU A 81 -3.70 15.99 -4.32
N GLN A 82 -3.95 14.67 -4.34
CA GLN A 82 -3.05 13.69 -4.95
C GLN A 82 -3.12 13.71 -6.48
N GLU A 83 -4.30 13.91 -7.05
CA GLU A 83 -4.52 14.07 -8.50
C GLU A 83 -3.76 15.28 -9.07
N ASP A 84 -3.78 16.41 -8.35
CA ASP A 84 -3.14 17.67 -8.77
C ASP A 84 -1.61 17.70 -8.54
N SER A 85 -1.09 16.78 -7.72
CA SER A 85 0.37 16.65 -7.45
C SER A 85 1.12 15.81 -8.49
N ALA A 86 0.44 15.29 -9.52
CA ALA A 86 1.04 14.44 -10.54
C ALA A 86 1.48 15.24 -11.78
N ALA A 87 2.75 15.64 -11.81
CA ALA A 87 3.49 16.05 -13.01
C ALA A 87 4.72 15.12 -13.21
N PRO A 88 5.26 14.98 -14.44
CA PRO A 88 5.29 13.68 -15.12
C PRO A 88 6.61 12.89 -15.09
N SER A 89 6.49 11.63 -15.55
CA SER A 89 7.48 10.65 -16.02
C SER A 89 7.88 9.52 -15.04
N SER A 90 7.49 8.29 -15.41
CA SER A 90 7.93 6.94 -14.96
C SER A 90 6.80 5.95 -14.60
N GLU A 91 5.62 6.07 -15.22
CA GLU A 91 4.47 5.23 -14.91
C GLU A 91 4.71 3.73 -15.16
N ASP A 92 5.62 3.31 -16.05
CA ASP A 92 5.70 1.90 -16.48
C ASP A 92 6.43 0.95 -15.51
N LEU A 93 7.34 1.44 -14.65
CA LEU A 93 8.07 0.59 -13.68
C LEU A 93 7.36 0.52 -12.32
N THR A 94 6.85 1.66 -11.86
CA THR A 94 6.11 1.75 -10.59
C THR A 94 4.76 1.03 -10.71
N SER A 95 4.09 1.13 -11.87
CA SER A 95 2.85 0.37 -12.16
C SER A 95 3.09 -1.14 -12.10
N LYS A 96 4.14 -1.65 -12.76
CA LYS A 96 4.51 -3.07 -12.70
C LYS A 96 4.72 -3.56 -11.27
N GLY A 97 5.39 -2.78 -10.43
CA GLY A 97 5.55 -3.11 -9.01
C GLY A 97 4.24 -3.18 -8.24
N THR A 98 3.33 -2.24 -8.50
CA THR A 98 1.99 -2.24 -7.90
C THR A 98 1.09 -3.35 -8.44
N ASP A 99 1.22 -3.72 -9.70
CA ASP A 99 0.47 -4.79 -10.33
C ASP A 99 0.88 -6.15 -9.77
N ILE A 100 2.19 -6.42 -9.70
CA ILE A 100 2.75 -7.63 -9.06
C ILE A 100 2.26 -7.72 -7.60
N LYS A 101 2.26 -6.61 -6.86
CA LYS A 101 1.72 -6.57 -5.49
C LYS A 101 0.24 -6.96 -5.46
N SER A 102 -0.56 -6.43 -6.37
CA SER A 102 -2.00 -6.71 -6.44
C SER A 102 -2.30 -8.17 -6.80
N GLU A 103 -1.56 -8.75 -7.75
CA GLU A 103 -1.68 -10.15 -8.16
C GLU A 103 -1.28 -11.10 -7.04
N LEU A 104 -0.15 -10.84 -6.39
CA LEU A 104 0.29 -11.63 -5.24
C LEU A 104 -0.71 -11.55 -4.10
N LYS A 105 -1.36 -10.40 -3.88
CA LYS A 105 -2.43 -10.24 -2.89
C LYS A 105 -3.65 -11.08 -3.24
N LYS A 106 -4.03 -11.18 -4.51
CA LYS A 106 -5.13 -12.06 -4.99
C LYS A 106 -4.78 -13.54 -4.83
N LYS A 107 -3.60 -13.97 -5.30
CA LYS A 107 -3.12 -15.36 -5.19
C LYS A 107 -2.95 -15.81 -3.73
N ASN A 108 -2.58 -14.89 -2.85
CA ASN A 108 -2.38 -15.15 -1.42
C ASN A 108 -3.60 -14.84 -0.53
N ASN A 109 -4.79 -14.74 -1.10
CA ASN A 109 -6.03 -14.47 -0.35
C ASN A 109 -6.59 -15.74 0.33
N THR A 110 -5.79 -16.39 1.19
CA THR A 110 -6.24 -17.58 1.95
C THR A 110 -6.85 -17.19 3.30
N PRO A 111 -7.76 -18.01 3.88
CA PRO A 111 -8.38 -17.71 5.17
C PRO A 111 -7.37 -17.44 6.30
N PHE A 112 -6.29 -18.23 6.36
CA PHE A 112 -5.21 -18.06 7.33
C PHE A 112 -4.46 -16.74 7.14
N LYS A 113 -4.07 -16.39 5.91
CA LYS A 113 -3.38 -15.12 5.62
C LYS A 113 -4.29 -13.91 5.86
N ASN A 114 -5.60 -14.07 5.64
CA ASN A 114 -6.59 -13.05 5.96
C ASN A 114 -6.73 -12.84 7.48
N PHE A 115 -6.73 -13.92 8.26
CA PHE A 115 -6.69 -13.84 9.72
C PHE A 115 -5.44 -13.09 10.20
N LEU A 116 -4.25 -13.46 9.69
CA LEU A 116 -3.00 -12.77 10.00
C LEU A 116 -3.05 -11.28 9.65
N ARG A 117 -3.67 -10.93 8.52
CA ARG A 117 -3.85 -9.52 8.12
C ARG A 117 -4.75 -8.76 9.09
N LYS A 118 -5.86 -9.36 9.54
CA LYS A 118 -6.74 -8.76 10.55
C LYS A 118 -5.97 -8.47 11.84
N VAL A 119 -5.14 -9.42 12.30
CA VAL A 119 -4.27 -9.19 13.47
C VAL A 119 -3.34 -8.01 13.24
N GLY A 120 -2.69 -7.90 12.07
CA GLY A 120 -1.86 -6.75 11.72
C GLY A 120 -2.63 -5.42 11.71
N SER A 121 -3.85 -5.40 11.17
CA SER A 121 -4.72 -4.20 11.11
C SER A 121 -4.98 -3.56 12.47
N ILE A 122 -4.94 -4.33 13.57
CA ILE A 122 -5.15 -3.84 14.93
C ILE A 122 -4.03 -2.88 15.36
N PHE A 123 -2.80 -3.08 14.84
CA PHE A 123 -1.62 -2.31 15.22
C PHE A 123 -1.29 -1.16 14.26
N ILE A 124 -1.79 -1.20 13.01
CA ILE A 124 -1.56 -0.13 12.03
C ILE A 124 -1.90 1.26 12.60
N PRO A 125 -3.05 1.47 13.28
CA PRO A 125 -3.38 2.77 13.86
C PRO A 125 -2.41 3.23 14.98
N LEU A 126 -1.60 2.33 15.54
CA LEU A 126 -0.65 2.62 16.61
C LEU A 126 0.75 2.96 16.09
N ILE A 127 1.05 2.67 14.82
CA ILE A 127 2.37 2.91 14.21
C ILE A 127 2.85 4.36 14.40
N PRO A 128 2.04 5.42 14.14
CA PRO A 128 2.51 6.79 14.33
C PRO A 128 2.93 7.09 15.77
N ALA A 129 2.21 6.53 16.76
CA ALA A 129 2.54 6.70 18.16
C ALA A 129 3.86 5.99 18.53
N PHE A 130 4.10 4.78 18.00
CA PHE A 130 5.37 4.08 18.18
C PHE A 130 6.54 4.82 17.55
N VAL A 131 6.37 5.36 16.34
CA VAL A 131 7.41 6.15 15.68
C VAL A 131 7.76 7.39 16.51
N GLY A 132 6.75 8.14 16.96
CA GLY A 132 6.96 9.32 17.80
C GLY A 132 7.64 8.99 19.14
N ALA A 133 7.12 7.98 19.86
CA ALA A 133 7.69 7.53 21.13
C ALA A 133 9.12 6.99 20.94
N GLY A 134 9.39 6.28 19.84
CA GLY A 134 10.71 5.77 19.51
C GLY A 134 11.73 6.89 19.23
N LEU A 135 11.37 7.91 18.45
CA LEU A 135 12.27 9.05 18.22
C LEU A 135 12.59 9.80 19.52
N ILE A 136 11.59 9.99 20.39
CA ILE A 136 11.77 10.58 21.72
C ILE A 136 12.68 9.69 22.58
N ALA A 137 12.50 8.37 22.54
CA ALA A 137 13.36 7.41 23.22
C ALA A 137 14.82 7.52 22.74
N GLY A 138 15.03 7.70 21.45
CA GLY A 138 16.34 7.91 20.85
C GLY A 138 17.02 9.17 21.37
N ILE A 139 16.31 10.30 21.38
CA ILE A 139 16.81 11.57 21.93
C ILE A 139 17.15 11.41 23.42
N ALA A 140 16.26 10.80 24.20
CA ALA A 140 16.48 10.53 25.62
C ALA A 140 17.73 9.67 25.85
N SER A 141 17.95 8.66 25.00
CA SER A 141 19.10 7.76 25.08
C SER A 141 20.41 8.48 24.75
N ILE A 142 20.41 9.36 23.74
CA ILE A 142 21.58 10.20 23.43
C ILE A 142 21.93 11.10 24.62
N LEU A 143 20.94 11.81 25.19
CA LEU A 143 21.16 12.67 26.35
C LEU A 143 21.66 11.87 27.56
N ALA A 144 21.06 10.71 27.85
CA ALA A 144 21.50 9.84 28.93
C ALA A 144 22.95 9.34 28.74
N ASN A 145 23.33 9.01 27.50
CA ASN A 145 24.70 8.61 27.18
C ASN A 145 25.67 9.78 27.34
N SER A 146 25.32 11.00 26.90
CA SER A 146 26.15 12.19 27.09
C SER A 146 26.33 12.56 28.56
N ILE A 147 25.30 12.35 29.41
CA ILE A 147 25.43 12.46 30.87
C ILE A 147 26.44 11.43 31.39
N THR A 148 26.32 10.18 30.94
CA THR A 148 27.20 9.09 31.37
C THR A 148 28.65 9.29 30.93
N ALA A 149 28.86 9.89 29.75
CA ALA A 149 30.17 10.24 29.22
C ALA A 149 30.80 11.46 29.90
N GLY A 150 30.02 12.24 30.66
CA GLY A 150 30.47 13.47 31.32
C GLY A 150 30.41 14.73 30.42
N ASP A 151 29.86 14.63 29.21
CA ASP A 151 29.66 15.78 28.32
C ASP A 151 28.54 16.72 28.80
N LEU A 152 27.56 16.15 29.52
CA LEU A 152 26.42 16.88 30.09
C LEU A 152 26.35 16.69 31.61
N ASP A 153 26.09 17.80 32.31
CA ASP A 153 25.88 17.79 33.77
C ASP A 153 24.63 16.98 34.15
N LYS A 154 24.79 16.01 35.06
CA LYS A 154 23.70 15.13 35.47
C LYS A 154 22.59 15.87 36.21
N ASP A 155 22.94 16.80 37.09
CA ASP A 155 21.97 17.47 37.96
C ASP A 155 20.99 18.33 37.15
N THR A 156 21.47 18.92 36.05
CA THR A 156 20.65 19.69 35.11
C THR A 156 19.90 18.80 34.13
N TRP A 157 20.59 17.86 33.48
CA TRP A 157 20.03 17.16 32.31
C TRP A 157 19.16 15.94 32.65
N GLN A 158 19.31 15.36 33.85
CA GLN A 158 18.55 14.17 34.25
C GLN A 158 17.03 14.43 34.27
N GLN A 159 16.59 15.63 34.65
CA GLN A 159 15.16 15.97 34.66
C GLN A 159 14.56 15.93 33.25
N TYR A 160 15.27 16.45 32.24
CA TYR A 160 14.82 16.41 30.85
C TYR A 160 14.75 14.99 30.31
N VAL A 161 15.76 14.15 30.60
CA VAL A 161 15.74 12.72 30.26
C VAL A 161 14.53 12.02 30.89
N THR A 162 14.24 12.31 32.16
CA THR A 162 13.06 11.76 32.84
C THR A 162 11.76 12.20 32.18
N ILE A 163 11.61 13.49 31.81
CA ILE A 163 10.42 13.98 31.10
C ILE A 163 10.24 13.26 29.76
N LEU A 164 11.31 13.11 28.97
CA LEU A 164 11.26 12.38 27.69
C LEU A 164 10.88 10.91 27.90
N ASN A 165 11.39 10.29 28.97
CA ASN A 165 11.02 8.92 29.33
C ASN A 165 9.54 8.79 29.74
N VAL A 166 8.97 9.79 30.45
CA VAL A 166 7.53 9.81 30.74
C VAL A 166 6.71 9.87 29.44
N ILE A 167 7.08 10.75 28.52
CA ILE A 167 6.39 10.90 27.23
C ILE A 167 6.47 9.62 26.41
N LYS A 168 7.67 9.03 26.26
CA LYS A 168 7.85 7.81 25.45
C LYS A 168 7.10 6.62 26.07
N ASN A 169 7.06 6.50 27.39
CA ASN A 169 6.48 5.35 28.07
C ASN A 169 4.95 5.34 28.04
N ALA A 170 4.30 6.50 27.83
CA ALA A 170 2.85 6.62 27.84
C ALA A 170 2.14 5.63 26.91
N ILE A 171 2.63 5.45 25.66
CA ILE A 171 2.01 4.51 24.73
C ILE A 171 2.19 3.05 25.18
N PHE A 172 3.33 2.70 25.78
CA PHE A 172 3.60 1.35 26.27
C PHE A 172 2.77 1.02 27.52
N SER A 173 2.62 1.97 28.44
CA SER A 173 1.80 1.81 29.65
C SER A 173 0.32 1.55 29.35
N TYR A 174 -0.21 2.15 28.28
CA TYR A 174 -1.63 2.01 27.90
C TYR A 174 -1.83 1.16 26.64
N LEU A 175 -0.79 0.43 26.22
CA LEU A 175 -0.76 -0.30 24.96
C LEU A 175 -1.87 -1.33 24.85
N VAL A 176 -2.05 -2.14 25.89
CA VAL A 176 -3.09 -3.18 25.95
C VAL A 176 -4.50 -2.62 25.86
N ILE A 177 -4.73 -1.39 26.35
CA ILE A 177 -6.02 -0.69 26.24
C ILE A 177 -6.26 -0.29 24.78
N TYR A 178 -5.28 0.37 24.14
CA TYR A 178 -5.39 0.76 22.73
C TYR A 178 -5.53 -0.43 21.79
N VAL A 179 -4.78 -1.51 22.04
CA VAL A 179 -4.93 -2.79 21.35
C VAL A 179 -6.34 -3.33 21.54
N GLY A 180 -6.87 -3.36 22.76
CA GLY A 180 -8.22 -3.83 23.04
C GLY A 180 -9.29 -3.04 22.29
N ILE A 181 -9.16 -1.71 22.25
CA ILE A 181 -10.05 -0.82 21.48
C ILE A 181 -10.00 -1.16 19.99
N ASN A 182 -8.80 -1.28 19.41
CA ASN A 182 -8.63 -1.56 17.99
C ASN A 182 -9.07 -2.97 17.62
N ALA A 183 -8.79 -3.96 18.48
CA ALA A 183 -9.25 -5.34 18.32
C ALA A 183 -10.77 -5.43 18.34
N ALA A 184 -11.43 -4.66 19.21
CA ALA A 184 -12.89 -4.62 19.27
C ALA A 184 -13.47 -4.01 17.99
N LYS A 185 -12.87 -2.94 17.46
CA LYS A 185 -13.24 -2.39 16.15
C LYS A 185 -13.08 -3.44 15.03
N GLU A 186 -11.96 -4.17 15.01
CA GLU A 186 -11.66 -5.16 13.98
C GLU A 186 -12.57 -6.40 14.05
N PHE A 187 -12.90 -6.87 15.26
CA PHE A 187 -13.78 -8.04 15.46
C PHE A 187 -15.28 -7.68 15.51
N GLY A 188 -15.61 -6.40 15.55
CA GLY A 188 -16.98 -5.89 15.61
C GLY A 188 -17.63 -6.03 16.99
N ALA A 189 -16.87 -5.81 18.06
CA ALA A 189 -17.33 -5.61 19.42
C ALA A 189 -17.39 -4.10 19.76
N THR A 190 -18.00 -3.73 20.89
CA THR A 190 -17.99 -2.35 21.36
C THR A 190 -16.55 -1.92 21.73
N PRO A 191 -15.98 -0.86 21.11
CA PRO A 191 -14.57 -0.49 21.32
C PRO A 191 -14.22 -0.14 22.76
N ALA A 192 -15.13 0.53 23.48
CA ALA A 192 -14.94 0.86 24.88
C ALA A 192 -14.77 -0.40 25.75
N LEU A 193 -15.59 -1.43 25.52
CA LEU A 193 -15.49 -2.70 26.24
C LEU A 193 -14.18 -3.43 25.92
N GLY A 194 -13.73 -3.40 24.67
CA GLY A 194 -12.41 -3.90 24.29
C GLY A 194 -11.28 -3.21 25.06
N GLY A 195 -11.36 -1.88 25.21
CA GLY A 195 -10.43 -1.10 26.03
C GLY A 195 -10.45 -1.51 27.51
N VAL A 196 -11.64 -1.76 28.08
CA VAL A 196 -11.76 -2.24 29.46
C VAL A 196 -11.16 -3.64 29.62
N ILE A 197 -11.39 -4.56 28.67
CA ILE A 197 -10.74 -5.88 28.67
C ILE A 197 -9.21 -5.74 28.63
N GLY A 198 -8.69 -4.81 27.81
CA GLY A 198 -7.27 -4.46 27.82
C GLY A 198 -6.80 -3.91 29.17
N GLY A 199 -7.61 -3.10 29.84
CA GLY A 199 -7.31 -2.57 31.18
C GLY A 199 -7.34 -3.63 32.29
N ILE A 200 -8.18 -4.66 32.18
CA ILE A 200 -8.25 -5.76 33.15
C ILE A 200 -6.92 -6.49 33.27
N THR A 201 -6.18 -6.64 32.17
CA THR A 201 -4.87 -7.33 32.20
C THR A 201 -3.81 -6.55 32.99
N LEU A 202 -4.02 -5.26 33.23
CA LEU A 202 -3.16 -4.45 34.09
C LEU A 202 -3.38 -4.73 35.59
N LEU A 203 -4.42 -5.50 35.94
CA LEU A 203 -4.75 -5.88 37.32
C LEU A 203 -4.84 -4.68 38.28
N THR A 204 -5.36 -3.55 37.78
CA THR A 204 -5.52 -2.33 38.59
C THR A 204 -6.42 -2.60 39.79
N GLY A 205 -5.84 -2.57 40.99
CA GLY A 205 -6.52 -2.88 42.26
C GLY A 205 -6.01 -4.14 42.97
N VAL A 206 -5.16 -4.94 42.31
CA VAL A 206 -4.43 -6.04 42.96
C VAL A 206 -3.22 -5.47 43.72
N THR A 207 -3.04 -5.88 44.97
CA THR A 207 -1.90 -5.51 45.81
C THR A 207 -1.12 -6.77 46.21
N GLU A 208 0.11 -6.61 46.69
CA GLU A 208 0.92 -7.73 47.19
C GLU A 208 0.25 -8.46 48.37
N GLU A 209 -0.57 -7.76 49.15
CA GLU A 209 -1.34 -8.33 50.28
C GLU A 209 -2.54 -9.16 49.82
N PHE A 210 -3.15 -8.81 48.67
CA PHE A 210 -4.33 -9.48 48.12
C PHE A 210 -4.09 -9.89 46.66
N PRO A 211 -3.16 -10.83 46.42
CA PRO A 211 -2.87 -11.29 45.06
C PRO A 211 -4.03 -12.12 44.52
N ILE A 212 -4.28 -12.00 43.22
CA ILE A 212 -5.10 -12.97 42.50
C ILE A 212 -4.20 -14.12 42.09
N MET A 213 -4.52 -15.33 42.56
CA MET A 213 -3.72 -16.52 42.26
C MET A 213 -4.06 -17.08 40.87
N ASN A 214 -3.02 -17.48 40.16
CA ASN A 214 -3.11 -18.26 38.93
C ASN A 214 -3.61 -19.67 39.25
N ILE A 215 -4.78 -20.03 38.75
CA ILE A 215 -5.44 -21.32 39.01
C ILE A 215 -4.69 -22.55 38.50
N PHE A 216 -3.67 -22.38 37.65
CA PHE A 216 -2.89 -23.47 37.08
C PHE A 216 -1.53 -23.67 37.76
N THR A 217 -0.96 -22.62 38.36
CA THR A 217 0.40 -22.65 38.92
C THR A 217 0.44 -22.31 40.41
N ASP A 218 -0.68 -21.92 41.02
CA ASP A 218 -0.78 -21.45 42.41
C ASP A 218 0.21 -20.31 42.75
N GLN A 219 0.57 -19.50 41.75
CA GLN A 219 1.41 -18.30 41.91
C GLN A 219 0.59 -17.04 41.65
N PRO A 220 0.93 -15.88 42.26
CA PRO A 220 0.27 -14.61 41.95
C PRO A 220 0.31 -14.30 40.44
N LEU A 221 -0.82 -13.85 39.89
CA LEU A 221 -0.85 -13.28 38.54
C LEU A 221 -0.05 -11.99 38.51
N THR A 222 0.75 -11.82 37.46
CA THR A 222 1.49 -10.57 37.25
C THR A 222 0.69 -9.61 36.38
N ALA A 223 0.74 -8.32 36.68
CA ALA A 223 0.16 -7.30 35.81
C ALA A 223 0.78 -7.41 34.41
N GLY A 224 -0.06 -7.39 33.37
CA GLY A 224 0.35 -7.59 31.98
C GLY A 224 0.61 -9.05 31.59
N GLN A 225 0.36 -10.04 32.46
CA GLN A 225 0.57 -11.46 32.11
C GLN A 225 -0.27 -11.88 30.90
N GLY A 226 0.39 -12.52 29.93
CA GLY A 226 -0.23 -12.89 28.63
C GLY A 226 -0.32 -11.74 27.64
N GLY A 227 -0.01 -10.52 28.09
CA GLY A 227 0.26 -9.34 27.29
C GLY A 227 -0.76 -9.06 26.21
N VAL A 228 -0.26 -8.62 25.06
CA VAL A 228 -1.11 -8.24 23.91
C VAL A 228 -1.86 -9.45 23.35
N ILE A 229 -1.25 -10.63 23.37
CA ILE A 229 -1.85 -11.88 22.84
C ILE A 229 -3.12 -12.22 23.63
N GLY A 230 -3.08 -12.14 24.96
CA GLY A 230 -4.22 -12.38 25.83
C GLY A 230 -5.37 -11.42 25.54
N VAL A 231 -5.07 -10.13 25.35
CA VAL A 231 -6.08 -9.12 24.99
C VAL A 231 -6.76 -9.46 23.66
N LEU A 232 -6.01 -9.87 22.64
CA LEU A 232 -6.59 -10.24 21.34
C LEU A 232 -7.57 -11.41 21.46
N ILE A 233 -7.22 -12.44 22.24
CA ILE A 233 -8.08 -13.61 22.49
C ILE A 233 -9.34 -13.18 23.27
N ALA A 234 -9.17 -12.37 24.31
CA ALA A 234 -10.27 -11.90 25.16
C ALA A 234 -11.25 -11.01 24.39
N VAL A 235 -10.76 -10.07 23.57
CA VAL A 235 -11.62 -9.20 22.77
C VAL A 235 -12.29 -9.95 21.62
N TRP A 236 -11.62 -10.96 21.05
CA TRP A 236 -12.27 -11.86 20.10
C TRP A 236 -13.45 -12.61 20.75
N LEU A 237 -13.26 -13.15 21.95
CA LEU A 237 -14.34 -13.79 22.72
C LEU A 237 -15.46 -12.80 23.07
N LEU A 238 -15.10 -11.59 23.49
CA LEU A 238 -16.04 -10.48 23.74
C LEU A 238 -16.92 -10.24 22.51
N SER A 239 -16.34 -10.20 21.32
CA SER A 239 -17.09 -9.96 20.08
C SER A 239 -18.15 -11.03 19.79
N PHE A 240 -17.89 -12.28 20.18
CA PHE A 240 -18.85 -13.37 20.03
C PHE A 240 -19.94 -13.30 21.09
N LEU A 241 -19.55 -13.16 22.36
CA LEU A 241 -20.48 -13.11 23.48
C LEU A 241 -21.41 -11.89 23.40
N GLU A 242 -20.88 -10.71 23.07
CA GLU A 242 -21.67 -9.49 22.94
C GLU A 242 -22.75 -9.64 21.85
N LYS A 243 -22.39 -10.14 20.66
CA LYS A 243 -23.35 -10.38 19.56
C LYS A 243 -24.38 -11.46 19.93
N PHE A 244 -23.97 -12.48 20.67
CA PHE A 244 -24.87 -13.51 21.17
C PHE A 244 -25.88 -12.90 22.14
N LEU A 245 -25.42 -12.16 23.16
CA LEU A 245 -26.26 -11.54 24.18
C LEU A 245 -27.31 -10.58 23.59
N ARG A 246 -26.92 -9.74 22.61
CA ARG A 246 -27.84 -8.83 21.89
C ARG A 246 -28.99 -9.55 21.17
N ARG A 247 -28.86 -10.85 20.89
CA ARG A 247 -29.93 -11.65 20.28
C ARG A 247 -30.99 -12.10 21.28
N PHE A 248 -30.65 -12.19 22.57
CA PHE A 248 -31.54 -12.69 23.62
C PHE A 248 -32.07 -11.58 24.54
N ILE A 249 -31.32 -10.50 24.71
CA ILE A 249 -31.68 -9.41 25.61
C ILE A 249 -32.65 -8.44 24.92
N PRO A 250 -33.79 -8.09 25.54
CA PRO A 250 -34.71 -7.11 24.98
C PRO A 250 -34.06 -5.72 24.78
N ASP A 251 -34.38 -5.06 23.66
CA ASP A 251 -33.82 -3.74 23.29
C ASP A 251 -33.91 -2.69 24.40
N ALA A 252 -34.99 -2.72 25.20
CA ALA A 252 -35.23 -1.76 26.29
C ALA A 252 -34.14 -1.78 27.38
N ILE A 253 -33.46 -2.91 27.57
CA ILE A 253 -32.42 -3.09 28.61
C ILE A 253 -31.05 -3.46 28.03
N ASP A 254 -30.95 -3.67 26.71
CA ASP A 254 -29.73 -4.10 26.02
C ASP A 254 -28.53 -3.20 26.32
N ILE A 255 -28.74 -1.88 26.33
CA ILE A 255 -27.69 -0.88 26.58
C ILE A 255 -27.02 -1.02 27.96
N ILE A 256 -27.72 -1.62 28.93
CA ILE A 256 -27.22 -1.83 30.30
C ILE A 256 -26.77 -3.29 30.49
N VAL A 257 -27.63 -4.24 30.13
CA VAL A 257 -27.46 -5.64 30.51
C VAL A 257 -26.39 -6.32 29.65
N THR A 258 -26.39 -6.09 28.33
CA THR A 258 -25.42 -6.72 27.43
C THR A 258 -23.98 -6.36 27.80
N PRO A 259 -23.60 -5.06 27.91
CA PRO A 259 -22.24 -4.69 28.31
C PRO A 259 -21.85 -5.22 29.69
N THR A 260 -22.78 -5.23 30.65
CA THR A 260 -22.52 -5.70 32.02
C THR A 260 -22.19 -7.19 32.05
N ILE A 261 -23.04 -8.02 31.43
CA ILE A 261 -22.83 -9.48 31.39
C ILE A 261 -21.60 -9.81 30.56
N ALA A 262 -21.43 -9.16 29.40
CA ALA A 262 -20.28 -9.39 28.53
C ALA A 262 -18.96 -9.09 29.26
N LEU A 263 -18.89 -7.94 29.95
CA LEU A 263 -17.70 -7.55 30.68
C LEU A 263 -17.43 -8.45 31.89
N LEU A 264 -18.46 -8.83 32.66
CA LEU A 264 -18.29 -9.70 33.81
C LEU A 264 -17.77 -11.09 33.39
N ILE A 265 -18.41 -11.71 32.38
CA ILE A 265 -18.02 -13.04 31.91
C ILE A 265 -16.64 -12.99 31.26
N VAL A 266 -16.42 -12.11 30.29
CA VAL A 266 -15.12 -12.05 29.60
C VAL A 266 -14.02 -11.56 30.54
N GLY A 267 -14.30 -10.65 31.46
CA GLY A 267 -13.34 -10.19 32.47
C GLY A 267 -12.88 -11.33 33.38
N LEU A 268 -13.81 -12.12 33.94
CA LEU A 268 -13.46 -13.30 34.75
C LEU A 268 -12.68 -14.33 33.94
N LEU A 269 -13.11 -14.62 32.71
CA LEU A 269 -12.37 -15.51 31.81
C LEU A 269 -10.98 -14.96 31.49
N THR A 270 -10.85 -13.64 31.36
CA THR A 270 -9.57 -12.98 31.08
C THR A 270 -8.60 -13.23 32.22
N ILE A 271 -9.00 -12.94 33.45
CA ILE A 271 -8.15 -13.08 34.64
C ILE A 271 -7.78 -14.54 34.90
N PHE A 272 -8.77 -15.43 34.98
CA PHE A 272 -8.55 -16.78 35.49
C PHE A 272 -8.11 -17.79 34.42
N PHE A 273 -8.40 -17.54 33.14
CA PHE A 273 -8.08 -18.50 32.07
C PHE A 273 -7.15 -17.90 31.02
N ILE A 274 -7.50 -16.76 30.43
CA ILE A 274 -6.78 -16.22 29.27
C ILE A 274 -5.42 -15.69 29.66
N MET A 275 -5.27 -14.95 30.76
CA MET A 275 -3.98 -14.44 31.22
C MET A 275 -2.97 -15.56 31.53
N PRO A 276 -3.30 -16.60 32.33
CA PRO A 276 -2.42 -17.75 32.50
C PRO A 276 -2.05 -18.44 31.19
N PHE A 277 -3.04 -18.74 30.35
CA PHE A 277 -2.84 -19.48 29.11
C PHE A 277 -2.02 -18.70 28.09
N ALA A 278 -2.36 -17.42 27.88
CA ALA A 278 -1.61 -16.54 27.00
C ALA A 278 -0.21 -16.26 27.55
N GLY A 279 -0.03 -16.20 28.87
CA GLY A 279 1.28 -16.10 29.51
C GLY A 279 2.17 -17.32 29.22
N LEU A 280 1.59 -18.52 29.28
CA LEU A 280 2.29 -19.74 28.88
C LEU A 280 2.67 -19.71 27.39
N ILE A 281 1.76 -19.28 26.51
CA ILE A 281 2.07 -19.14 25.07
C ILE A 281 3.20 -18.13 24.85
N SER A 282 3.12 -16.97 25.50
CA SER A 282 4.06 -15.86 25.31
C SER A 282 5.46 -16.23 25.80
N SER A 283 5.57 -16.83 26.99
CA SER A 283 6.85 -17.29 27.55
C SER A 283 7.51 -18.36 26.68
N ASN A 284 6.75 -19.34 26.18
CA ASN A 284 7.28 -20.37 25.28
C ASN A 284 7.65 -19.81 23.90
N LEU A 285 6.89 -18.84 23.39
CA LEU A 285 7.19 -18.18 22.13
C LEU A 285 8.50 -17.40 22.22
N ILE A 286 8.66 -16.58 23.26
CA ILE A 286 9.89 -15.79 23.49
C ILE A 286 11.06 -16.73 23.74
N GLY A 287 10.92 -17.71 24.62
CA GLY A 287 11.96 -18.70 24.87
C GLY A 287 12.35 -19.50 23.62
N GLY A 288 11.41 -19.77 22.71
CA GLY A 288 11.68 -20.38 21.41
C GLY A 288 12.46 -19.46 20.46
N ILE A 289 12.16 -18.16 20.45
CA ILE A 289 12.91 -17.15 19.69
C ILE A 289 14.34 -17.05 20.25
N ASP A 290 14.48 -16.91 21.56
CA ASP A 290 15.77 -16.80 22.23
C ASP A 290 16.62 -18.05 21.97
N TRP A 291 16.04 -19.24 22.15
CA TRP A 291 16.72 -20.51 21.85
C TRP A 291 17.19 -20.58 20.39
N THR A 292 16.35 -20.14 19.45
CA THR A 292 16.68 -20.14 18.02
C THR A 292 17.81 -19.17 17.72
N LEU A 293 17.82 -18.00 18.35
CA LEU A 293 18.83 -16.98 18.12
C LEU A 293 20.15 -17.32 18.82
N GLU A 294 20.11 -17.84 20.04
CA GLU A 294 21.30 -18.25 20.79
C GLU A 294 22.02 -19.43 20.14
N ARG A 295 21.28 -20.47 19.73
CA ARG A 295 21.89 -21.65 19.08
C ARG A 295 22.13 -21.48 17.60
N GLY A 296 21.23 -20.78 16.92
CA GLY A 296 21.31 -20.57 15.49
C GLY A 296 22.28 -19.44 15.11
N GLY A 297 22.51 -18.47 15.99
CA GLY A 297 23.46 -17.38 15.83
C GLY A 297 23.47 -16.78 14.42
N VAL A 298 24.62 -16.90 13.76
CA VAL A 298 24.86 -16.46 12.37
C VAL A 298 23.85 -17.04 11.38
N PHE A 299 23.54 -18.34 11.49
CA PHE A 299 22.64 -19.02 10.56
C PHE A 299 21.18 -18.56 10.75
N ALA A 300 20.71 -18.49 11.99
CA ALA A 300 19.37 -17.97 12.28
C ALA A 300 19.24 -16.52 11.81
N GLY A 301 20.24 -15.67 12.10
CA GLY A 301 20.29 -14.30 11.64
C GLY A 301 20.22 -14.19 10.11
N PHE A 302 20.93 -15.05 9.39
CA PHE A 302 20.88 -15.11 7.93
C PHE A 302 19.49 -15.46 7.41
N VAL A 303 18.91 -16.57 7.89
CA VAL A 303 17.62 -17.05 7.43
C VAL A 303 16.51 -16.03 7.69
N LEU A 304 16.51 -15.43 8.89
CA LEU A 304 15.54 -14.40 9.27
C LEU A 304 15.69 -13.15 8.40
N GLY A 305 16.91 -12.69 8.14
CA GLY A 305 17.19 -11.55 7.27
C GLY A 305 16.73 -11.77 5.82
N VAL A 306 16.95 -12.99 5.27
CA VAL A 306 16.47 -13.38 3.94
C VAL A 306 14.94 -13.42 3.88
N ALA A 307 14.31 -14.05 4.87
CA ALA A 307 12.87 -14.33 4.87
C ALA A 307 12.01 -13.08 5.10
N PHE A 308 12.56 -12.05 5.75
CA PHE A 308 11.77 -10.87 6.11
C PHE A 308 11.40 -10.00 4.91
N LEU A 309 12.26 -9.88 3.89
CA LEU A 309 11.96 -9.05 2.71
C LEU A 309 10.69 -9.52 1.95
N PRO A 310 10.54 -10.83 1.65
CA PRO A 310 9.29 -11.38 1.14
C PRO A 310 8.09 -11.12 2.06
N LEU A 311 8.28 -11.20 3.38
CA LEU A 311 7.21 -10.96 4.35
C LEU A 311 6.74 -9.49 4.33
N VAL A 312 7.68 -8.55 4.15
CA VAL A 312 7.39 -7.12 3.98
C VAL A 312 6.59 -6.87 2.71
N MET A 313 7.02 -7.45 1.58
CA MET A 313 6.32 -7.35 0.29
C MET A 313 4.86 -7.83 0.37
N LEU A 314 4.58 -8.88 1.15
CA LEU A 314 3.23 -9.42 1.35
C LEU A 314 2.41 -8.64 2.40
N GLY A 315 3.02 -7.68 3.10
CA GLY A 315 2.39 -6.95 4.22
C GLY A 315 2.17 -7.81 5.47
N LEU A 316 2.67 -9.06 5.49
CA LEU A 316 2.50 -9.99 6.60
C LEU A 316 3.47 -9.71 7.76
N HIS A 317 4.48 -8.87 7.56
CA HIS A 317 5.44 -8.49 8.59
C HIS A 317 4.79 -7.81 9.81
N GLN A 318 3.64 -7.17 9.61
CA GLN A 318 2.84 -6.53 10.65
C GLN A 318 2.35 -7.52 11.73
N VAL A 319 2.30 -8.82 11.41
CA VAL A 319 1.98 -9.90 12.37
C VAL A 319 3.03 -10.00 13.49
N LEU A 320 4.27 -9.56 13.24
CA LEU A 320 5.34 -9.62 14.23
C LEU A 320 5.27 -8.49 15.25
N ILE A 321 4.45 -7.45 15.04
CA ILE A 321 4.31 -6.33 15.98
C ILE A 321 3.93 -6.81 17.40
N PRO A 322 2.87 -7.62 17.60
CA PRO A 322 2.57 -8.18 18.91
C PRO A 322 3.75 -8.89 19.56
N ILE A 323 4.55 -9.62 18.77
CA ILE A 323 5.71 -10.37 19.26
C ILE A 323 6.80 -9.41 19.74
N HIS A 324 7.13 -8.39 18.93
CA HIS A 324 8.10 -7.37 19.33
C HIS A 324 7.67 -6.62 20.59
N ILE A 325 6.38 -6.29 20.70
CA ILE A 325 5.81 -5.66 21.90
C ILE A 325 5.98 -6.57 23.11
N GLU A 326 5.64 -7.85 22.97
CA GLU A 326 5.73 -8.81 24.07
C GLU A 326 7.17 -8.99 24.54
N MET A 327 8.14 -9.06 23.61
CA MET A 327 9.56 -9.08 23.95
C MET A 327 10.00 -7.80 24.67
N ILE A 328 9.57 -6.61 24.21
CA ILE A 328 9.90 -5.35 24.89
C ILE A 328 9.30 -5.32 26.31
N ASN A 329 8.07 -5.78 26.48
CA ASN A 329 7.42 -5.80 27.80
C ASN A 329 8.09 -6.75 28.79
N THR A 330 8.53 -7.92 28.33
CA THR A 330 9.07 -8.98 29.19
C THR A 330 10.58 -8.90 29.39
N ALA A 331 11.33 -8.50 28.35
CA ALA A 331 12.78 -8.46 28.35
C ALA A 331 13.36 -7.03 28.20
N GLY A 332 12.51 -6.00 28.11
CA GLY A 332 12.92 -4.60 27.95
C GLY A 332 13.35 -4.22 26.52
N MET A 333 13.55 -5.20 25.65
CA MET A 333 14.01 -5.01 24.27
C MET A 333 13.57 -6.17 23.38
N THR A 334 13.51 -5.94 22.08
CA THR A 334 13.35 -7.00 21.09
C THR A 334 14.64 -7.25 20.31
N ILE A 335 15.27 -8.41 20.54
CA ILE A 335 16.47 -8.84 19.80
C ILE A 335 16.16 -9.29 18.36
N LEU A 336 14.90 -9.56 18.07
CA LEU A 336 14.44 -9.99 16.74
C LEU A 336 14.43 -8.82 15.75
N LEU A 337 14.00 -7.63 16.16
CA LEU A 337 13.81 -6.49 15.25
C LEU A 337 15.10 -6.05 14.54
N PRO A 338 16.26 -5.91 15.21
CA PRO A 338 17.50 -5.51 14.53
C PRO A 338 17.98 -6.51 13.47
N ILE A 339 17.73 -7.82 13.65
CA ILE A 339 18.02 -8.84 12.64
C ILE A 339 17.12 -8.66 11.42
N LEU A 340 15.81 -8.53 11.64
CA LEU A 340 14.83 -8.37 10.56
C LEU A 340 15.03 -7.06 9.80
N ALA A 341 15.43 -5.98 10.48
CA ALA A 341 15.73 -4.69 9.88
C ALA A 341 16.83 -4.75 8.80
N MET A 342 17.71 -5.76 8.84
CA MET A 342 18.77 -5.97 7.85
C MET A 342 18.22 -6.25 6.45
N SER A 343 16.98 -6.77 6.36
CA SER A 343 16.23 -6.86 5.11
C SER A 343 16.18 -5.53 4.33
N GLY A 344 15.89 -4.43 5.03
CA GLY A 344 15.92 -3.09 4.44
C GLY A 344 17.33 -2.67 4.01
N ALA A 345 18.35 -3.14 4.74
CA ALA A 345 19.74 -2.91 4.36
C ALA A 345 20.12 -3.58 3.04
N GLY A 346 19.69 -4.82 2.86
CA GLY A 346 19.83 -5.53 1.58
C GLY A 346 19.17 -4.79 0.41
N GLN A 347 17.99 -4.19 0.61
CA GLN A 347 17.32 -3.37 -0.40
C GLN A 347 18.16 -2.14 -0.79
N VAL A 348 18.68 -1.40 0.20
CA VAL A 348 19.52 -0.22 -0.03
C VAL A 348 20.76 -0.61 -0.83
N GLY A 349 21.44 -1.69 -0.43
CA GLY A 349 22.59 -2.22 -1.15
C GLY A 349 22.28 -2.58 -2.60
N ALA A 350 21.20 -3.33 -2.84
CA ALA A 350 20.76 -3.72 -4.17
C ALA A 350 20.43 -2.50 -5.06
N THR A 351 19.75 -1.50 -4.50
CA THR A 351 19.42 -0.27 -5.21
C THR A 351 20.67 0.57 -5.52
N LEU A 352 21.66 0.62 -4.63
CA LEU A 352 22.95 1.26 -4.91
C LEU A 352 23.68 0.58 -6.07
N ALA A 353 23.64 -0.76 -6.14
CA ALA A 353 24.24 -1.49 -7.26
C ALA A 353 23.55 -1.17 -8.60
N LEU A 354 22.21 -1.11 -8.60
CA LEU A 354 21.43 -0.68 -9.75
C LEU A 354 21.76 0.77 -10.14
N TRP A 355 21.92 1.67 -9.18
CA TRP A 355 22.29 3.06 -9.46
C TRP A 355 23.67 3.17 -10.13
N VAL A 356 24.65 2.38 -9.67
CA VAL A 356 26.01 2.39 -10.24
C VAL A 356 26.05 1.79 -11.63
N ARG A 357 25.36 0.67 -11.87
CA ARG A 357 25.45 -0.06 -13.14
C ARG A 357 24.48 0.43 -14.20
N CYS A 358 23.30 0.89 -13.83
CA CYS A 358 22.23 1.28 -14.73
C CYS A 358 22.17 2.81 -14.96
N ARG A 359 23.30 3.53 -14.83
CA ARG A 359 23.39 5.00 -14.98
C ARG A 359 22.86 5.54 -16.32
N LYS A 360 22.80 4.68 -17.34
CA LYS A 360 22.29 5.02 -18.68
C LYS A 360 20.77 4.97 -18.78
N ASN A 361 20.09 4.27 -17.86
CA ASN A 361 18.64 4.23 -17.78
C ASN A 361 18.17 5.42 -16.93
N LYS A 362 17.80 6.54 -17.58
CA LYS A 362 17.49 7.80 -16.89
C LYS A 362 16.22 7.67 -16.06
N SER A 363 15.21 6.99 -16.60
CA SER A 363 13.98 6.68 -15.87
C SER A 363 14.27 5.94 -14.55
N LEU A 364 14.99 4.82 -14.60
CA LEU A 364 15.34 4.04 -13.40
C LEU A 364 16.18 4.86 -12.41
N VAL A 365 17.14 5.66 -12.89
CA VAL A 365 17.96 6.52 -12.03
C VAL A 365 17.12 7.58 -11.32
N THR A 366 16.12 8.16 -11.99
CA THR A 366 15.21 9.14 -11.38
C THR A 366 14.39 8.50 -10.25
N ILE A 367 13.82 7.30 -10.49
CA ILE A 367 13.09 6.55 -9.45
C ILE A 367 14.00 6.25 -8.26
N ILE A 368 15.23 5.77 -8.53
CA ILE A 368 16.20 5.44 -7.49
C ILE A 368 16.54 6.69 -6.65
N LYS A 369 16.77 7.84 -7.28
CA LYS A 369 17.08 9.09 -6.55
C LYS A 369 15.95 9.52 -5.62
N GLY A 370 14.70 9.32 -6.01
CA GLY A 370 13.55 9.62 -5.15
C GLY A 370 13.37 8.61 -4.01
N ALA A 371 13.54 7.32 -4.29
CA ALA A 371 13.23 6.24 -3.35
C ALA A 371 14.38 5.93 -2.35
N LEU A 372 15.63 6.09 -2.76
CA LEU A 372 16.81 5.68 -1.97
C LEU A 372 17.00 6.43 -0.65
N PRO A 373 16.88 7.78 -0.57
CA PRO A 373 17.02 8.49 0.70
C PRO A 373 16.01 8.03 1.75
N VAL A 374 14.76 7.81 1.32
CA VAL A 374 13.65 7.34 2.16
C VAL A 374 13.89 5.89 2.61
N GLY A 375 14.41 5.04 1.71
CA GLY A 375 14.82 3.67 2.03
C GLY A 375 15.96 3.57 3.05
N ILE A 376 16.96 4.47 2.97
CA ILE A 376 18.05 4.54 3.96
C ILE A 376 17.50 4.85 5.36
N LEU A 377 16.46 5.69 5.44
CA LEU A 377 15.76 6.02 6.68
C LEU A 377 14.80 4.91 7.16
N GLY A 378 14.75 3.77 6.47
CA GLY A 378 13.97 2.61 6.91
C GLY A 378 12.60 2.44 6.30
N ILE A 379 12.20 3.31 5.37
CA ILE A 379 10.93 3.22 4.64
C ILE A 379 11.20 2.52 3.31
N GLY A 380 11.05 1.19 3.32
CA GLY A 380 11.50 0.33 2.22
C GLY A 380 10.51 0.18 1.05
N GLU A 381 9.23 0.54 1.23
CA GLU A 381 8.19 0.34 0.21
C GLU A 381 8.50 1.01 -1.14
N PRO A 382 9.01 2.26 -1.19
CA PRO A 382 9.44 2.88 -2.45
C PRO A 382 10.55 2.08 -3.15
N LEU A 383 11.47 1.49 -2.39
CA LEU A 383 12.54 0.66 -2.95
C LEU A 383 12.01 -0.69 -3.47
N ILE A 384 11.18 -1.37 -2.68
CA ILE A 384 10.58 -2.66 -3.07
C ILE A 384 9.81 -2.49 -4.38
N TYR A 385 8.79 -1.62 -4.38
CA TYR A 385 7.82 -1.58 -5.47
C TYR A 385 8.28 -0.68 -6.63
N GLY A 386 9.09 0.34 -6.37
CA GLY A 386 9.58 1.23 -7.41
C GLY A 386 10.84 0.72 -8.12
N VAL A 387 11.67 -0.09 -7.45
CA VAL A 387 13.01 -0.43 -7.96
C VAL A 387 13.24 -1.93 -8.08
N ILE A 388 13.25 -2.67 -6.98
CA ILE A 388 13.83 -4.03 -6.97
C ILE A 388 12.85 -5.14 -7.36
N LEU A 389 11.57 -5.02 -6.99
CA LEU A 389 10.54 -6.02 -7.28
C LEU A 389 10.17 -6.07 -8.77
N PRO A 390 9.94 -4.93 -9.47
CA PRO A 390 9.65 -4.95 -10.90
C PRO A 390 10.75 -5.60 -11.74
N LEU A 391 12.01 -5.50 -11.27
CA LEU A 391 13.18 -6.07 -11.94
C LEU A 391 13.42 -7.56 -11.58
N GLY A 392 12.69 -8.12 -10.62
CA GLY A 392 12.72 -9.53 -10.23
C GLY A 392 14.02 -9.98 -9.54
N ARG A 393 15.13 -10.08 -10.28
CA ARG A 393 16.42 -10.57 -9.76
C ARG A 393 17.01 -9.68 -8.65
N PRO A 394 16.97 -8.34 -8.73
CA PRO A 394 17.47 -7.49 -7.65
C PRO A 394 16.77 -7.77 -6.32
N PHE A 395 15.47 -8.08 -6.33
CA PHE A 395 14.73 -8.43 -5.12
C PHE A 395 15.31 -9.66 -4.41
N ILE A 396 15.64 -10.73 -5.14
CA ILE A 396 16.24 -11.95 -4.56
C ILE A 396 17.62 -11.63 -3.96
N THR A 397 18.46 -10.90 -4.70
CA THR A 397 19.79 -10.52 -4.21
C THR A 397 19.73 -9.54 -3.02
N ALA A 398 18.69 -8.69 -2.96
CA ALA A 398 18.42 -7.86 -1.79
C ALA A 398 18.06 -8.71 -0.56
N CYS A 399 17.29 -9.80 -0.73
CA CYS A 399 17.01 -10.74 0.36
C CYS A 399 18.32 -11.35 0.89
N ILE A 400 19.21 -11.78 0.00
CA ILE A 400 20.53 -12.34 0.38
C ILE A 400 21.37 -11.30 1.11
N GLY A 401 21.41 -10.06 0.62
CA GLY A 401 22.06 -8.94 1.32
C GLY A 401 21.50 -8.74 2.72
N GLY A 402 20.18 -8.80 2.89
CA GLY A 402 19.54 -8.74 4.20
C GLY A 402 19.90 -9.91 5.09
N GLY A 403 20.05 -11.11 4.53
CA GLY A 403 20.62 -12.27 5.20
C GLY A 403 22.03 -12.02 5.71
N ILE A 404 22.92 -11.45 4.89
CA ILE A 404 24.30 -11.14 5.30
C ILE A 404 24.32 -10.18 6.49
N GLY A 405 23.54 -9.09 6.42
CA GLY A 405 23.41 -8.17 7.56
C GLY A 405 22.83 -8.87 8.79
N GLY A 406 21.78 -9.68 8.62
CA GLY A 406 21.14 -10.44 9.70
C GLY A 406 22.10 -11.43 10.36
N ALA A 407 22.95 -12.09 9.57
CA ALA A 407 23.99 -13.01 10.02
C ALA A 407 25.02 -12.30 10.90
N VAL A 408 25.41 -11.07 10.55
CA VAL A 408 26.32 -10.25 11.35
C VAL A 408 25.68 -9.84 12.68
N ILE A 409 24.41 -9.43 12.67
CA ILE A 409 23.68 -9.13 13.92
C ILE A 409 23.57 -10.40 14.79
N GLY A 410 23.23 -11.54 14.18
CA GLY A 410 23.16 -12.83 14.87
C GLY A 410 24.51 -13.32 15.40
N MET A 411 25.63 -12.95 14.76
CA MET A 411 26.98 -13.24 15.24
C MET A 411 27.29 -12.50 16.54
N PHE A 412 26.91 -11.22 16.61
CA PHE A 412 27.17 -10.41 17.79
C PHE A 412 26.34 -10.83 19.00
N GLY A 413 25.13 -11.36 18.77
CA GLY A 413 24.17 -11.71 19.81
C GLY A 413 23.64 -10.49 20.57
N ASN A 414 22.43 -10.61 21.11
CA ASN A 414 21.81 -9.64 22.03
C ASN A 414 21.74 -8.17 21.55
N VAL A 415 21.87 -7.91 20.24
CA VAL A 415 21.58 -6.59 19.68
C VAL A 415 20.07 -6.45 19.58
N GLY A 416 19.45 -5.70 20.48
CA GLY A 416 18.01 -5.49 20.51
C GLY A 416 17.60 -4.03 20.49
N SER A 417 16.31 -3.80 20.21
CA SER A 417 15.69 -2.48 20.15
C SER A 417 14.71 -2.28 21.30
N ILE A 418 14.75 -1.12 21.95
CA ILE A 418 13.85 -0.78 23.08
C ILE A 418 12.46 -0.32 22.62
N ALA A 419 12.28 -0.05 21.33
CA ALA A 419 11.02 0.34 20.74
C ALA A 419 10.87 -0.21 19.33
N ILE A 420 9.65 -0.20 18.81
CA ILE A 420 9.38 -0.49 17.40
C ILE A 420 9.48 0.83 16.63
N GLY A 421 10.34 0.86 15.63
CA GLY A 421 10.56 2.03 14.79
C GLY A 421 10.80 1.66 13.33
N PRO A 422 10.95 2.66 12.45
CA PRO A 422 11.40 2.44 11.08
C PRO A 422 12.75 1.72 11.08
N SER A 423 12.99 0.87 10.08
CA SER A 423 14.25 0.13 9.95
C SER A 423 15.41 1.06 9.53
N GLY A 424 16.54 0.52 9.07
CA GLY A 424 17.62 1.32 8.51
C GLY A 424 18.32 2.22 9.54
N LEU A 425 18.69 3.45 9.15
CA LEU A 425 19.38 4.39 10.04
C LEU A 425 18.50 4.88 11.20
N ALA A 426 17.19 4.95 11.00
CA ALA A 426 16.26 5.44 12.02
C ALA A 426 16.18 4.54 13.26
N LEU A 427 16.61 3.27 13.16
CA LEU A 427 16.65 2.34 14.28
C LEU A 427 17.87 2.53 15.19
N ILE A 428 18.93 3.21 14.73
CA ILE A 428 20.19 3.36 15.48
C ILE A 428 19.97 3.91 16.90
N PRO A 429 19.17 5.00 17.11
CA PRO A 429 18.97 5.57 18.44
C PRO A 429 18.17 4.66 19.39
N LEU A 430 17.52 3.63 18.86
CA LEU A 430 16.68 2.69 19.62
C LEU A 430 17.42 1.43 20.05
N ILE A 431 18.66 1.25 19.61
CA ILE A 431 19.45 0.08 19.99
C ILE A 431 19.84 0.16 21.46
N ALA A 432 19.48 -0.88 22.21
CA ALA A 432 19.71 -0.97 23.65
C ALA A 432 21.20 -1.09 24.00
N ASP A 433 21.52 -0.81 25.26
CA ASP A 433 22.80 -1.11 25.91
C ASP A 433 24.05 -0.57 25.21
N GLY A 434 23.90 0.52 24.44
CA GLY A 434 25.01 1.12 23.70
C GLY A 434 25.52 0.25 22.53
N LEU A 435 24.79 -0.79 22.13
CA LEU A 435 25.21 -1.72 21.06
C LEU A 435 24.97 -1.18 19.63
N TRP A 436 24.66 0.12 19.50
CA TRP A 436 24.36 0.78 18.23
C TRP A 436 25.47 0.62 17.19
N LEU A 437 26.74 0.55 17.60
CA LEU A 437 27.85 0.34 16.68
C LEU A 437 27.81 -1.07 16.05
N LYS A 438 27.44 -2.09 16.82
CA LYS A 438 27.26 -3.47 16.30
C LYS A 438 26.12 -3.52 15.28
N TYR A 439 25.05 -2.76 15.54
CA TYR A 439 23.95 -2.60 14.59
C TYR A 439 24.43 -1.93 13.28
N ILE A 440 25.23 -0.85 13.36
CA ILE A 440 25.81 -0.19 12.18
C ILE A 440 26.68 -1.15 11.36
N ILE A 441 27.49 -1.98 12.01
CA ILE A 441 28.31 -2.98 11.31
C ILE A 441 27.42 -3.96 10.53
N GLY A 442 26.34 -4.46 11.15
CA GLY A 442 25.36 -5.29 10.44
C GLY A 442 24.68 -4.56 9.28
N LEU A 443 24.31 -3.29 9.48
CA LEU A 443 23.68 -2.46 8.46
C LEU A 443 24.60 -2.27 7.23
N LEU A 444 25.87 -1.93 7.47
CA LEU A 444 26.88 -1.79 6.42
C LEU A 444 27.18 -3.12 5.73
N ALA A 445 27.22 -4.23 6.48
CA ALA A 445 27.37 -5.57 5.90
C ALA A 445 26.17 -5.93 5.01
N GLY A 446 24.95 -5.56 5.40
CA GLY A 446 23.75 -5.73 4.58
C GLY A 446 23.77 -4.88 3.31
N TYR A 447 24.21 -3.62 3.41
CA TYR A 447 24.41 -2.73 2.26
C TYR A 447 25.46 -3.32 1.30
N ALA A 448 26.62 -3.74 1.82
CA ALA A 448 27.68 -4.33 1.03
C ALA A 448 27.25 -5.66 0.40
N GLY A 449 26.58 -6.52 1.16
CA GLY A 449 26.06 -7.81 0.69
C GLY A 449 25.02 -7.63 -0.42
N GLY A 450 24.03 -6.76 -0.20
CA GLY A 450 23.03 -6.41 -1.22
C GLY A 450 23.69 -5.83 -2.47
N PHE A 451 24.64 -4.92 -2.30
CA PHE A 451 25.37 -4.32 -3.41
C PHE A 451 26.14 -5.37 -4.23
N ILE A 452 26.99 -6.19 -3.57
CA ILE A 452 27.84 -7.17 -4.25
C ILE A 452 26.99 -8.24 -4.94
N CYS A 453 25.99 -8.79 -4.24
CA CYS A 453 25.11 -9.82 -4.80
C CYS A 453 24.33 -9.27 -6.00
N THR A 454 23.77 -8.05 -5.90
CA THR A 454 23.06 -7.45 -7.02
C THR A 454 24.00 -7.11 -8.16
N TYR A 455 25.15 -6.49 -7.89
CA TYR A 455 26.11 -6.07 -8.91
C TYR A 455 26.62 -7.25 -9.75
N LEU A 456 26.88 -8.39 -9.11
CA LEU A 456 27.40 -9.58 -9.78
C LEU A 456 26.31 -10.44 -10.43
N PHE A 457 25.14 -10.58 -9.77
CA PHE A 457 24.15 -11.60 -10.15
C PHE A 457 22.72 -11.07 -10.32
N GLY A 458 22.41 -9.91 -9.75
CA GLY A 458 21.05 -9.40 -9.65
C GLY A 458 20.63 -8.45 -10.76
N ILE A 459 21.54 -7.88 -11.55
CA ILE A 459 21.20 -6.86 -12.56
C ILE A 459 20.65 -7.52 -13.83
N PRO A 460 19.37 -7.26 -14.19
CA PRO A 460 18.82 -7.70 -15.47
C PRO A 460 19.52 -6.96 -16.62
N LYS A 461 19.74 -7.64 -17.76
CA LYS A 461 20.39 -7.00 -18.92
C LYS A 461 19.54 -5.83 -19.44
N GLU A 462 18.23 -5.98 -19.32
CA GLU A 462 17.20 -5.05 -19.75
C GLU A 462 17.20 -3.76 -18.94
N ALA A 463 17.73 -3.79 -17.70
CA ALA A 463 17.80 -2.62 -16.82
C ALA A 463 18.97 -1.68 -17.14
N ILE A 464 19.98 -2.15 -17.89
CA ILE A 464 21.27 -1.44 -18.08
C ILE A 464 21.16 -0.29 -19.10
N THR A 465 20.26 -0.38 -20.08
CA THR A 465 20.04 0.63 -21.13
C THR A 465 18.54 0.87 -21.32
N GLU A 466 18.13 2.12 -21.51
CA GLU A 466 16.76 2.43 -21.97
C GLU A 466 16.52 1.71 -23.31
N GLY A 467 15.56 0.78 -23.35
CA GLY A 467 15.12 0.13 -24.59
C GLY A 467 15.65 -1.29 -24.85
N SER A 468 15.42 -2.25 -23.95
CA SER A 468 15.47 -3.69 -24.30
C SER A 468 14.22 -4.44 -23.79
N ASN A 469 13.04 -3.92 -24.09
CA ASN A 469 11.82 -4.75 -24.13
C ASN A 469 11.68 -5.33 -25.53
N ASN A 470 12.38 -6.43 -25.76
CA ASN A 470 11.97 -7.53 -26.63
C ASN A 470 12.97 -8.68 -26.42
N LYS A 471 12.67 -9.55 -25.45
CA LYS A 471 12.90 -11.01 -25.53
C LYS A 471 12.41 -11.70 -24.25
N GLU A 472 11.31 -12.41 -24.43
CA GLU A 472 11.03 -13.79 -23.96
C GLU A 472 11.82 -14.30 -22.75
N VAL A 473 11.07 -14.66 -21.71
CA VAL A 473 11.50 -15.60 -20.67
C VAL A 473 11.69 -16.98 -21.35
N PRO A 474 12.80 -17.70 -21.07
CA PRO A 474 13.07 -18.98 -21.74
C PRO A 474 12.19 -20.08 -21.16
N GLU A 475 11.27 -20.61 -21.98
CA GLU A 475 10.67 -21.93 -21.76
C GLU A 475 11.30 -22.99 -22.67
N ALA A 476 11.21 -24.21 -22.18
CA ALA A 476 11.95 -25.37 -22.59
C ALA A 476 11.74 -25.80 -24.06
N LYS A 477 12.84 -26.29 -24.64
CA LYS A 477 12.95 -27.13 -25.85
C LYS A 477 11.61 -27.70 -26.36
N THR A 478 11.16 -27.25 -27.53
CA THR A 478 10.61 -28.14 -28.56
C THR A 478 10.97 -27.57 -29.93
N LYS A 479 11.61 -28.40 -30.77
CA LYS A 479 11.95 -28.11 -32.16
C LYS A 479 10.67 -28.02 -32.99
N THR A 480 10.56 -27.01 -33.87
CA THR A 480 10.14 -27.18 -35.28
C THR A 480 10.63 -25.96 -36.08
N GLU A 481 11.43 -26.20 -37.13
CA GLU A 481 11.74 -25.25 -38.19
C GLU A 481 10.51 -24.97 -39.04
N VAL A 482 10.22 -23.71 -39.37
CA VAL A 482 9.79 -23.30 -40.72
C VAL A 482 10.30 -21.88 -40.99
N ALA A 483 11.02 -21.73 -42.10
CA ALA A 483 11.48 -20.47 -42.65
C ALA A 483 10.34 -19.66 -43.29
N ALA A 484 10.34 -18.34 -43.09
CA ALA A 484 9.72 -17.40 -44.03
C ALA A 484 10.38 -16.02 -43.91
N THR A 485 11.17 -15.71 -44.92
CA THR A 485 11.63 -14.37 -45.31
C THR A 485 10.46 -13.44 -45.60
N GLY A 486 10.49 -12.21 -45.10
CA GLY A 486 9.52 -11.17 -45.46
C GLY A 486 9.97 -9.78 -45.00
N GLU A 487 10.28 -8.93 -45.96
CA GLU A 487 10.70 -7.53 -45.80
C GLU A 487 9.64 -6.68 -45.10
N LYS A 488 10.07 -5.70 -44.28
CA LYS A 488 9.18 -4.69 -43.68
C LYS A 488 8.71 -3.72 -44.77
N LYS A 489 7.42 -3.74 -45.08
CA LYS A 489 6.73 -2.69 -45.87
C LYS A 489 6.19 -1.62 -44.93
N GLU A 490 6.58 -0.36 -45.16
CA GLU A 490 5.94 0.82 -44.57
C GLU A 490 4.48 0.94 -45.04
N MET A 491 3.62 1.43 -44.15
CA MET A 491 2.19 1.54 -44.36
C MET A 491 1.84 2.97 -44.79
N ASN A 492 1.33 3.12 -46.02
CA ASN A 492 0.88 4.42 -46.55
C ASN A 492 -0.57 4.74 -46.12
N ASP A 493 -0.87 6.04 -46.01
CA ASP A 493 -2.13 6.69 -45.56
C ASP A 493 -3.45 6.01 -46.00
N THR A 494 -3.49 5.34 -47.16
CA THR A 494 -4.70 4.75 -47.75
C THR A 494 -5.10 3.37 -47.22
N THR A 495 -4.29 2.74 -46.36
CA THR A 495 -4.47 1.32 -45.96
C THR A 495 -5.20 1.08 -44.64
N LEU A 496 -5.29 2.08 -43.75
CA LEU A 496 -5.94 1.89 -42.44
C LEU A 496 -7.48 1.88 -42.53
N GLY A 497 -8.06 2.71 -43.40
CA GLY A 497 -9.52 2.86 -43.50
C GLY A 497 -10.25 1.61 -44.01
N SER A 498 -9.63 0.84 -44.90
CA SER A 498 -10.16 -0.44 -45.40
C SER A 498 -9.80 -1.63 -44.50
N ALA A 499 -8.81 -1.48 -43.61
CA ALA A 499 -8.35 -2.49 -42.66
C ALA A 499 -8.96 -2.34 -41.25
N PHE A 500 -9.90 -1.42 -41.06
CA PHE A 500 -10.63 -1.22 -39.81
C PHE A 500 -12.14 -1.38 -40.00
N ASN A 501 -12.75 -2.27 -39.23
CA ASN A 501 -14.20 -2.49 -39.16
C ASN A 501 -14.76 -1.93 -37.86
N LEU A 502 -15.93 -1.29 -37.92
CA LEU A 502 -16.61 -0.83 -36.70
C LEU A 502 -16.89 -2.02 -35.75
N PRO A 503 -16.44 -1.99 -34.47
CA PRO A 503 -16.51 -3.14 -33.59
C PRO A 503 -17.84 -3.30 -32.83
N PHE A 504 -18.77 -2.34 -32.96
CA PHE A 504 -20.11 -2.34 -32.38
C PHE A 504 -21.12 -1.81 -33.38
N ASP A 505 -22.39 -2.16 -33.20
CA ASP A 505 -23.48 -1.29 -33.65
C ASP A 505 -23.52 -0.11 -32.69
N GLY A 506 -23.59 1.13 -33.17
CA GLY A 506 -23.63 2.26 -32.25
C GLY A 506 -23.42 3.63 -32.86
N TYR A 507 -23.50 4.65 -32.00
CA TYR A 507 -23.27 6.04 -32.38
C TYR A 507 -21.79 6.37 -32.28
N ILE A 508 -21.16 6.65 -33.42
CA ILE A 508 -19.78 7.12 -33.47
C ILE A 508 -19.75 8.60 -33.07
N VAL A 509 -18.93 8.92 -32.06
CA VAL A 509 -18.73 10.28 -31.56
C VAL A 509 -17.25 10.66 -31.61
N PRO A 510 -16.93 11.96 -31.85
CA PRO A 510 -15.56 12.46 -31.74
C PRO A 510 -14.97 12.17 -30.36
N LEU A 511 -13.67 11.91 -30.30
CA LEU A 511 -13.00 11.59 -29.04
C LEU A 511 -13.06 12.76 -28.04
N GLU A 512 -13.03 13.99 -28.56
CA GLU A 512 -13.11 15.25 -27.82
C GLU A 512 -14.47 15.42 -27.10
N GLU A 513 -15.52 14.73 -27.54
CA GLU A 513 -16.86 14.79 -26.94
C GLU A 513 -17.06 13.75 -25.82
N VAL A 514 -16.06 12.88 -25.58
CA VAL A 514 -16.14 11.86 -24.52
C VAL A 514 -16.13 12.56 -23.15
N PRO A 515 -17.07 12.23 -22.23
CA PRO A 515 -17.18 12.86 -20.91
C PRO A 515 -16.15 12.30 -19.90
N ASP A 516 -14.90 12.22 -20.35
CA ASP A 516 -13.72 11.79 -19.63
C ASP A 516 -12.48 12.53 -20.15
N ALA A 517 -11.75 13.19 -19.25
CA ALA A 517 -10.65 14.10 -19.61
C ALA A 517 -9.42 13.36 -20.15
N VAL A 518 -9.19 12.10 -19.76
CA VAL A 518 -8.04 11.32 -20.23
C VAL A 518 -8.21 11.00 -21.71
N PHE A 519 -9.43 10.61 -22.09
CA PHE A 519 -9.76 10.28 -23.48
C PHE A 519 -9.95 11.54 -24.33
N SER A 520 -10.73 12.53 -23.89
CA SER A 520 -11.02 13.72 -24.70
C SER A 520 -9.82 14.65 -24.94
N SER A 521 -8.79 14.58 -24.09
CA SER A 521 -7.51 15.29 -24.31
C SER A 521 -6.52 14.52 -25.18
N LYS A 522 -6.86 13.31 -25.64
CA LYS A 522 -5.97 12.40 -26.40
C LYS A 522 -4.69 12.00 -25.67
N MET A 523 -4.68 12.07 -24.33
CA MET A 523 -3.50 11.76 -23.51
C MET A 523 -3.05 10.31 -23.64
N MET A 524 -3.99 9.37 -23.87
CA MET A 524 -3.73 7.94 -24.10
C MET A 524 -3.42 7.59 -25.57
N GLY A 525 -3.53 8.55 -26.49
CA GLY A 525 -3.48 8.35 -27.94
C GLY A 525 -4.68 8.97 -28.66
N ASP A 526 -4.56 9.06 -29.99
CA ASP A 526 -5.64 9.56 -30.85
C ASP A 526 -6.65 8.44 -31.17
N GLY A 527 -7.87 8.80 -31.57
CA GLY A 527 -8.92 7.83 -31.82
C GLY A 527 -10.31 8.44 -31.88
N PHE A 528 -11.31 7.64 -31.51
CA PHE A 528 -12.72 8.03 -31.49
C PHE A 528 -13.47 7.21 -30.42
N ALA A 529 -14.75 7.47 -30.22
CA ALA A 529 -15.55 6.64 -29.32
C ALA A 529 -16.87 6.20 -29.97
N ILE A 530 -17.45 5.13 -29.43
CA ILE A 530 -18.74 4.59 -29.85
C ILE A 530 -19.64 4.47 -28.64
N GLU A 531 -20.89 4.91 -28.74
CA GLU A 531 -21.95 4.51 -27.81
C GLU A 531 -22.66 3.26 -28.36
N PRO A 532 -22.39 2.05 -27.80
CA PRO A 532 -22.85 0.79 -28.38
C PRO A 532 -24.34 0.54 -28.17
N THR A 533 -24.98 -0.07 -29.16
CA THR A 533 -26.39 -0.52 -29.13
C THR A 533 -26.53 -2.04 -29.18
N ASN A 534 -25.46 -2.78 -29.45
CA ASN A 534 -25.44 -4.25 -29.44
C ASN A 534 -24.50 -4.82 -28.37
N ASN A 535 -24.79 -6.06 -27.95
CA ASN A 535 -24.15 -6.70 -26.80
C ASN A 535 -22.84 -7.43 -27.13
N THR A 536 -22.31 -7.34 -28.35
CA THR A 536 -21.15 -8.12 -28.77
C THR A 536 -20.09 -7.21 -29.36
N LEU A 537 -18.96 -7.11 -28.66
CA LEU A 537 -17.74 -6.49 -29.19
C LEU A 537 -17.05 -7.49 -30.12
N VAL A 538 -16.78 -7.09 -31.35
CA VAL A 538 -15.97 -7.87 -32.30
C VAL A 538 -14.64 -7.18 -32.59
N SER A 539 -13.66 -7.92 -33.11
CA SER A 539 -12.38 -7.35 -33.49
C SER A 539 -12.55 -6.37 -34.66
N PRO A 540 -12.08 -5.13 -34.54
CA PRO A 540 -12.07 -4.17 -35.65
C PRO A 540 -10.95 -4.45 -36.67
N ILE A 541 -9.98 -5.30 -36.34
CA ILE A 541 -8.76 -5.51 -37.13
C ILE A 541 -8.43 -7.00 -37.27
N ASN A 542 -7.57 -7.32 -38.25
CA ASN A 542 -6.84 -8.59 -38.29
C ASN A 542 -5.54 -8.43 -37.48
N GLY A 543 -5.25 -9.38 -36.59
CA GLY A 543 -4.08 -9.28 -35.73
C GLY A 543 -4.13 -10.23 -34.53
N GLU A 544 -3.74 -9.72 -33.37
CA GLU A 544 -3.61 -10.49 -32.13
C GLU A 544 -4.15 -9.73 -30.92
N VAL A 545 -4.73 -10.46 -29.97
CA VAL A 545 -5.10 -9.91 -28.66
C VAL A 545 -3.85 -9.81 -27.79
N VAL A 546 -3.35 -8.59 -27.57
CA VAL A 546 -2.11 -8.37 -26.79
C VAL A 546 -2.36 -8.19 -25.30
N SER A 547 -3.57 -7.81 -24.90
CA SER A 547 -3.92 -7.71 -23.48
C SER A 547 -5.43 -7.79 -23.25
N ILE A 548 -5.84 -8.47 -22.19
CA ILE A 548 -7.21 -8.43 -21.68
C ILE A 548 -7.14 -7.96 -20.23
N PHE A 549 -7.77 -6.81 -19.93
CA PHE A 549 -7.67 -6.24 -18.59
C PHE A 549 -8.38 -7.14 -17.55
N PRO A 550 -7.93 -7.19 -16.28
CA PRO A 550 -8.46 -8.14 -15.29
C PRO A 550 -9.96 -8.02 -15.03
N THR A 551 -10.52 -6.82 -15.13
CA THR A 551 -11.96 -6.56 -14.99
C THR A 551 -12.70 -6.61 -16.34
N LYS A 552 -12.02 -7.04 -17.42
CA LYS A 552 -12.56 -7.28 -18.77
C LYS A 552 -13.20 -6.06 -19.45
N HIS A 553 -13.01 -4.89 -18.88
CA HIS A 553 -13.57 -3.63 -19.37
C HIS A 553 -12.78 -3.08 -20.58
N ALA A 554 -11.54 -3.51 -20.78
CA ALA A 554 -10.70 -3.07 -21.88
C ALA A 554 -9.97 -4.25 -22.53
N ILE A 555 -9.73 -4.13 -23.84
CA ILE A 555 -8.97 -5.10 -24.63
C ILE A 555 -7.96 -4.37 -25.51
N GLY A 556 -6.70 -4.81 -25.45
CA GLY A 556 -5.63 -4.36 -26.33
C GLY A 556 -5.48 -5.31 -27.51
N LEU A 557 -5.41 -4.75 -28.72
CA LEU A 557 -5.21 -5.47 -29.96
C LEU A 557 -3.99 -4.93 -30.71
N LYS A 558 -3.33 -5.77 -31.48
CA LYS A 558 -2.22 -5.37 -32.33
C LYS A 558 -2.41 -5.91 -33.73
N THR A 559 -2.33 -5.04 -34.74
CA THR A 559 -2.41 -5.47 -36.15
C THR A 559 -1.17 -6.27 -36.55
N ASP A 560 -1.28 -7.05 -37.62
CA ASP A 560 -0.12 -7.75 -38.20
C ASP A 560 1.01 -6.80 -38.65
N GLN A 561 0.68 -5.51 -38.82
CA GLN A 561 1.61 -4.44 -39.19
C GLN A 561 2.14 -3.66 -37.96
N GLY A 562 1.73 -4.03 -36.75
CA GLY A 562 2.29 -3.52 -35.49
C GLY A 562 1.58 -2.31 -34.88
N LEU A 563 0.43 -1.88 -35.42
CA LEU A 563 -0.39 -0.81 -34.86
C LEU A 563 -1.18 -1.34 -33.64
N GLU A 564 -1.14 -0.61 -32.53
CA GLU A 564 -1.76 -1.01 -31.26
C GLU A 564 -3.04 -0.22 -31.01
N LEU A 565 -4.11 -0.93 -30.68
CA LEU A 565 -5.43 -0.40 -30.39
C LEU A 565 -5.88 -0.81 -28.99
N LEU A 566 -6.43 0.14 -28.24
CA LEU A 566 -7.10 -0.09 -26.97
C LEU A 566 -8.58 0.20 -27.13
N ILE A 567 -9.43 -0.80 -26.89
CA ILE A 567 -10.88 -0.64 -26.83
C ILE A 567 -11.30 -0.67 -25.36
N HIS A 568 -11.81 0.45 -24.85
CA HIS A 568 -12.22 0.60 -23.45
C HIS A 568 -13.75 0.69 -23.35
N VAL A 569 -14.42 -0.41 -22.98
CA VAL A 569 -15.88 -0.53 -22.97
C VAL A 569 -16.51 0.22 -21.79
N GLY A 570 -17.21 1.32 -22.08
CA GLY A 570 -17.84 2.20 -21.10
C GLY A 570 -16.84 2.98 -20.23
N LEU A 571 -17.29 4.06 -19.60
CA LEU A 571 -16.46 4.85 -18.68
C LEU A 571 -16.65 4.39 -17.23
N GLU A 572 -15.56 4.32 -16.46
CA GLU A 572 -15.52 3.86 -15.05
C GLU A 572 -15.93 2.38 -14.85
N THR A 573 -15.98 1.60 -15.91
CA THR A 573 -16.38 0.17 -15.89
C THR A 573 -15.36 -0.73 -15.20
N VAL A 574 -14.13 -0.25 -14.97
CA VAL A 574 -13.13 -0.93 -14.12
C VAL A 574 -13.68 -1.21 -12.72
N ASN A 575 -14.52 -0.31 -12.17
CA ASN A 575 -15.12 -0.43 -10.84
C ASN A 575 -16.18 -1.54 -10.75
N LEU A 576 -16.65 -2.06 -11.88
CA LEU A 576 -17.61 -3.17 -11.93
C LEU A 576 -16.98 -4.53 -11.63
N ASN A 577 -15.66 -4.60 -11.46
CA ASN A 577 -14.93 -5.81 -11.07
C ASN A 577 -15.25 -7.03 -11.97
N GLY A 578 -15.44 -6.81 -13.27
CA GLY A 578 -15.75 -7.86 -14.25
C GLY A 578 -17.23 -8.24 -14.38
N LYS A 579 -18.14 -7.65 -13.59
CA LYS A 579 -19.58 -7.85 -13.75
C LYS A 579 -20.07 -7.17 -15.04
N GLY A 580 -20.92 -7.85 -15.80
CA GLY A 580 -21.44 -7.38 -17.09
C GLY A 580 -20.57 -7.73 -18.30
N PHE A 581 -19.43 -8.39 -18.10
CA PHE A 581 -18.51 -8.78 -19.17
C PHE A 581 -18.26 -10.29 -19.21
N THR A 582 -18.51 -10.90 -20.36
CA THR A 582 -18.13 -12.29 -20.65
C THR A 582 -17.08 -12.28 -21.75
N CYS A 583 -15.89 -12.80 -21.45
CA CYS A 583 -14.79 -12.84 -22.41
C CYS A 583 -14.93 -14.06 -23.31
N LEU A 584 -14.79 -13.87 -24.62
CA LEU A 584 -14.96 -14.90 -25.65
C LEU A 584 -13.63 -15.29 -26.32
N ILE A 585 -12.54 -14.59 -25.97
CA ILE A 585 -11.21 -14.72 -26.57
C ILE A 585 -10.16 -14.80 -25.45
N LYS A 586 -8.95 -15.28 -25.75
CA LYS A 586 -7.82 -15.27 -24.80
C LYS A 586 -6.70 -14.37 -25.31
N GLU A 587 -5.88 -13.90 -24.37
CA GLU A 587 -4.66 -13.17 -24.68
C GLU A 587 -3.68 -14.06 -25.46
N GLY A 588 -3.03 -13.48 -26.47
CA GLY A 588 -2.17 -14.17 -27.44
C GLY A 588 -2.91 -14.84 -28.60
N GLU A 589 -4.24 -14.87 -28.62
CA GLU A 589 -4.99 -15.46 -29.74
C GLU A 589 -5.00 -14.53 -30.97
N LYS A 590 -4.82 -15.12 -32.15
CA LYS A 590 -4.97 -14.43 -33.43
C LYS A 590 -6.45 -14.19 -33.73
N VAL A 591 -6.78 -12.97 -34.14
CA VAL A 591 -8.15 -12.54 -34.44
C VAL A 591 -8.24 -12.03 -35.87
N LYS A 592 -9.39 -12.26 -36.51
CA LYS A 592 -9.77 -11.62 -37.76
C LYS A 592 -10.82 -10.56 -37.48
N GLN A 593 -10.99 -9.62 -38.41
CA GLN A 593 -12.10 -8.67 -38.34
C GLN A 593 -13.43 -9.43 -38.17
N GLY A 594 -14.25 -8.97 -37.22
CA GLY A 594 -15.52 -9.63 -36.88
C GLY A 594 -15.40 -10.81 -35.91
N THR A 595 -14.21 -11.25 -35.51
CA THR A 595 -14.05 -12.26 -34.44
C THR A 595 -14.65 -11.72 -33.13
N PRO A 596 -15.59 -12.43 -32.48
CA PRO A 596 -16.16 -12.00 -31.19
C PRO A 596 -15.11 -11.94 -30.08
N LEU A 597 -15.03 -10.81 -29.37
CA LEU A 597 -14.06 -10.57 -28.30
C LEU A 597 -14.72 -10.61 -26.92
N LEU A 598 -15.80 -9.84 -26.74
CA LEU A 598 -16.54 -9.74 -25.49
C LEU A 598 -18.04 -9.80 -25.76
N LYS A 599 -18.77 -10.48 -24.87
CA LYS A 599 -20.22 -10.32 -24.71
C LYS A 599 -20.49 -9.43 -23.51
N ILE A 600 -21.26 -8.37 -23.73
CA ILE A 600 -21.47 -7.25 -22.83
C ILE A 600 -22.95 -7.17 -22.45
N ASP A 601 -23.24 -7.03 -21.16
CA ASP A 601 -24.57 -6.71 -20.68
C ASP A 601 -24.77 -5.18 -20.65
N LEU A 602 -25.20 -4.61 -21.78
CA LEU A 602 -25.38 -3.17 -21.90
C LEU A 602 -26.39 -2.61 -20.89
N ASN A 603 -27.43 -3.38 -20.53
CA ASN A 603 -28.42 -2.95 -19.54
C ASN A 603 -27.78 -2.82 -18.15
N TYR A 604 -26.98 -3.80 -17.76
CA TYR A 604 -26.24 -3.75 -16.49
C TYR A 604 -25.23 -2.59 -16.46
N ILE A 605 -24.46 -2.40 -17.53
CA ILE A 605 -23.46 -1.33 -17.59
C ILE A 605 -24.14 0.04 -17.58
N LYS A 606 -25.25 0.24 -18.30
CA LYS A 606 -26.00 1.50 -18.30
C LYS A 606 -26.49 1.90 -16.91
N GLN A 607 -26.81 0.93 -16.06
CA GLN A 607 -27.27 1.17 -14.69
C GLN A 607 -26.12 1.33 -13.69
N SER A 608 -24.97 0.72 -13.95
CA SER A 608 -23.91 0.54 -12.95
C SER A 608 -22.65 1.37 -13.23
N ALA A 609 -22.47 1.87 -14.46
CA ALA A 609 -21.32 2.67 -14.88
C ALA A 609 -21.70 4.11 -15.18
N LYS A 610 -20.68 4.98 -15.31
CA LYS A 610 -20.86 6.41 -15.57
C LYS A 610 -21.36 6.68 -16.99
N SER A 611 -20.94 5.88 -17.97
CA SER A 611 -21.33 6.00 -19.38
C SER A 611 -21.10 4.69 -20.12
N LEU A 612 -21.89 4.45 -21.18
CA LEU A 612 -21.67 3.36 -22.13
C LEU A 612 -20.68 3.73 -23.24
N VAL A 613 -20.34 5.02 -23.39
CA VAL A 613 -19.40 5.50 -24.39
C VAL A 613 -18.08 4.74 -24.26
N THR A 614 -17.66 4.14 -25.36
CA THR A 614 -16.55 3.18 -25.46
C THR A 614 -15.46 3.78 -26.34
N PRO A 615 -14.38 4.34 -25.76
CA PRO A 615 -13.24 4.84 -26.52
C PRO A 615 -12.48 3.73 -27.24
N ILE A 616 -12.03 4.04 -28.46
CA ILE A 616 -11.15 3.23 -29.29
C ILE A 616 -9.93 4.09 -29.59
N ILE A 617 -8.80 3.73 -28.97
CA ILE A 617 -7.59 4.55 -28.94
C ILE A 617 -6.46 3.83 -29.64
N PHE A 618 -5.70 4.56 -30.47
CA PHE A 618 -4.49 4.07 -31.11
C PHE A 618 -3.28 4.53 -30.30
N THR A 619 -2.65 3.60 -29.59
CA THR A 619 -1.70 3.91 -28.49
C THR A 619 -0.27 4.13 -28.96
N ASN A 620 0.06 3.78 -30.21
CA ASN A 620 1.42 3.87 -30.76
C ASN A 620 1.49 4.60 -32.12
N LEU A 621 0.58 5.55 -32.37
CA LEU A 621 0.67 6.44 -33.53
C LEU A 621 1.89 7.35 -33.42
N SER A 622 2.59 7.57 -34.54
CA SER A 622 3.66 8.56 -34.61
C SER A 622 3.10 9.97 -34.41
N GLU A 623 3.87 10.86 -33.77
CA GLU A 623 3.44 12.23 -33.44
C GLU A 623 2.97 13.05 -34.66
N HIS A 624 3.49 12.72 -35.85
CA HIS A 624 3.15 13.32 -37.14
C HIS A 624 1.86 12.80 -37.77
N ASN A 625 1.19 11.81 -37.18
CA ASN A 625 -0.04 11.24 -37.69
C ASN A 625 -1.20 11.50 -36.72
N GLN A 626 -2.41 11.58 -37.26
CA GLN A 626 -3.66 11.70 -36.51
C GLN A 626 -4.76 10.88 -37.15
N ILE A 627 -5.76 10.52 -36.36
CA ILE A 627 -6.96 9.84 -36.84
C ILE A 627 -7.99 10.88 -37.25
N GLN A 628 -8.35 10.88 -38.53
CA GLN A 628 -9.46 11.67 -39.04
C GLN A 628 -10.72 10.79 -39.10
N LEU A 629 -11.79 11.25 -38.47
CA LEU A 629 -13.08 10.57 -38.50
C LEU A 629 -13.85 10.92 -39.79
N LEU A 630 -14.19 9.92 -40.60
CA LEU A 630 -14.91 10.07 -41.88
C LEU A 630 -16.43 9.95 -41.73
N LYS A 631 -16.90 9.29 -40.66
CA LYS A 631 -18.33 9.08 -40.37
C LYS A 631 -18.64 9.29 -38.90
N THR A 632 -19.78 9.94 -38.62
CA THR A 632 -20.34 10.14 -37.27
C THR A 632 -21.77 9.62 -37.21
N GLY A 633 -22.33 9.52 -36.01
CA GLY A 633 -23.70 9.06 -35.81
C GLY A 633 -23.84 7.53 -35.90
N TYR A 634 -25.07 7.05 -36.03
CA TYR A 634 -25.37 5.61 -35.97
C TYR A 634 -24.81 4.87 -37.18
N ASN A 635 -24.02 3.82 -36.92
CA ASN A 635 -23.48 2.92 -37.93
C ASN A 635 -23.57 1.47 -37.44
N GLU A 636 -23.69 0.53 -38.38
CA GLU A 636 -23.73 -0.90 -38.09
C GLU A 636 -22.31 -1.50 -37.97
N GLN A 637 -22.18 -2.51 -37.11
CA GLN A 637 -20.98 -3.29 -36.89
C GLN A 637 -20.47 -3.86 -38.22
N GLY A 638 -19.16 -3.75 -38.45
CA GLY A 638 -18.53 -4.25 -39.68
C GLY A 638 -18.37 -3.22 -40.79
N ILE A 639 -18.97 -2.03 -40.70
CA ILE A 639 -18.74 -0.94 -41.67
C ILE A 639 -17.26 -0.53 -41.67
N THR A 640 -16.71 -0.35 -42.88
CA THR A 640 -15.35 0.13 -43.14
C THR A 640 -15.34 1.62 -43.51
N ASN A 641 -14.13 2.18 -43.67
CA ASN A 641 -13.88 3.56 -44.08
C ASN A 641 -14.56 4.58 -43.13
N ILE A 642 -14.51 4.31 -41.82
CA ILE A 642 -14.98 5.23 -40.78
C ILE A 642 -13.88 6.19 -40.29
N ILE A 643 -12.62 5.82 -40.52
CA ILE A 643 -11.43 6.56 -40.12
C ILE A 643 -10.42 6.58 -41.27
N GLU A 644 -9.58 7.60 -41.27
CA GLU A 644 -8.39 7.74 -42.12
C GLU A 644 -7.20 8.15 -41.26
N LEU A 645 -6.02 7.63 -41.58
CA LEU A 645 -4.79 8.11 -40.98
C LEU A 645 -4.28 9.26 -41.83
N VAL A 646 -4.10 10.44 -41.24
CA VAL A 646 -3.61 11.62 -41.96
C VAL A 646 -2.39 12.21 -41.28
N SER A 647 -1.45 12.70 -42.08
CA SER A 647 -0.28 13.41 -41.56
C SER A 647 -0.66 14.83 -41.12
N LYS A 648 -0.23 15.23 -39.92
CA LYS A 648 -0.40 16.60 -39.41
C LYS A 648 0.46 17.54 -40.27
N LYS A 649 -0.18 18.43 -41.04
CA LYS A 649 0.54 19.51 -41.74
C LYS A 649 1.26 20.39 -40.70
N GLN A 650 2.56 20.62 -40.93
CA GLN A 650 3.39 21.53 -40.13
C GLN A 650 2.85 22.95 -40.10
#